data_AF-A0A919TW86-F1
#
_entry.id   AF-A0A919TW86-F1
#
_cell.length_a   1.000
_cell.length_b   1.000
_cell.length_c   1.000
_cell.angle_alpha   90.00
_cell.angle_beta   90.00
_cell.angle_gamma   90.00
#
_symmetry.space_group_name_H-M   'P 1'
#
loop_
_entity.id
_entity.type
_entity.pdbx_description
1 polymer ?
#
loop_
_entity_poly.entity_id
_entity_poly.type
_entity_poly.pdbx_seq_one_letter_code
_entity_poly.pdbx_strand_id
1 'polypeptide(L)'
;MTATQRDLHPAITWRSQLPPPSSSTAEPLTCSWSCDGRRLLVISDSAEVWMFHDGRWRREWRSETLYRNPVGTAVWSPYDATTFACVRQEGVEVYRTTSSLTMMVWRQPMSRRLHAGGLTFSSRGARLAIADGSRTVHVTQLTGGGVAADLVLKDTADEVYWSPAGDQIVVQGPTGTHILPDPNAVPVKLADFTRPLTGMTWSWNGRMLCAADAHSPMLRVWDAEGNSIAELEGLVNAVVAFSADDRLLCAAYQRELRCWRTDTWQMVVQAGLADAGNQGWGVASSPAGPMLALWRRGIRRRINTYEVDVDTLLDGPAHPSRTYRNAKVVLVGETGVGKSGLGLVLSGQAYRPTDSTHARQVLTFEDTEVALPDGGVERRETLLWDMAGQSGYRLIHQLHLAEATAALIVFDGRSETDPFAGVRYWARALRQQSGAAALLVAARGDRGGVPAGDKRIAALRDELGLVGYFETSAREGRQIPELAAAIRATIDWGALPLSVSTELFETIKQFLVGERDGERVLATAGDLFRDFRRHHPALPDDGSLRPSFDACVRLLELRDLLRRLSFGDFVLLRPEMLDFYASALIDEARAQPDGLGCLSEPRALAGDFPMPSDGRLPAAEERLLLIAVVEELLRHDLGLREFSDSGVDLVFPSQLTADRPIDADPEAADVVFRFDGAVHAVYATLVVRLSRVSAYSQSEMWRNGSTYRAKVGGVCGLRVVQAEEGRGELTVFFDAASSEETRYLFEDYVHAHLRARAIDGSVRRERLFVCPKCAYRVDPAVVRRRLERGAIDVLCADCEEARILLLDREERLTHAAAVRDMNASADAGREAAVNTARIRGKEATQDYDVFLSYNTADHGAVAEIAGRLRDAGVLAWFAPVDLVPGARWRGELERQIGRVRAGAIFLGPHGLGMWQKMEEELLVNESARRDLRIIPVQLPGYAGQVTGFLSQWHAADFRHGDPDPFARLLEGITQ
;
A
#
# COMPACT_ATOMS: atom_id res chain seq x y z
N MET A 1 16.50 20.65 42.68
CA MET A 1 15.40 20.66 41.70
C MET A 1 15.72 21.74 40.68
N THR A 2 16.23 21.35 39.50
CA THR A 2 16.54 22.27 38.41
C THR A 2 15.26 22.64 37.66
N ALA A 3 15.24 23.81 37.02
CA ALA A 3 14.10 24.43 36.33
C ALA A 3 13.52 23.65 35.12
N THR A 4 13.82 22.36 34.97
CA THR A 4 13.43 21.47 33.86
C THR A 4 12.19 20.62 34.16
N GLN A 5 11.50 20.83 35.28
CA GLN A 5 10.40 19.99 35.78
C GLN A 5 8.97 20.51 35.48
N ARG A 6 8.81 21.54 34.63
CA ARG A 6 7.56 22.34 34.60
C ARG A 6 6.44 21.95 33.63
N ASP A 7 6.62 21.01 32.70
CA ASP A 7 5.63 20.79 31.62
C ASP A 7 5.08 19.34 31.46
N LEU A 8 5.21 18.49 32.48
CA LEU A 8 4.58 17.16 32.46
C LEU A 8 3.18 17.21 33.08
N HIS A 9 2.22 16.49 32.48
CA HIS A 9 0.88 16.32 33.06
C HIS A 9 0.98 15.81 34.51
N PRO A 10 0.20 16.31 35.48
CA PRO A 10 0.34 15.95 36.90
C PRO A 10 0.25 14.44 37.18
N ALA A 11 -0.51 13.72 36.36
CA ALA A 11 -0.67 12.27 36.43
C ALA A 11 0.48 11.47 35.78
N ILE A 12 1.44 12.15 35.14
CA ILE A 12 2.64 11.53 34.55
C ILE A 12 3.84 11.98 35.37
N THR A 13 4.21 11.15 36.33
CA THR A 13 5.29 11.47 37.26
C THR A 13 6.59 10.84 36.77
N TRP A 14 7.60 11.66 36.52
CA TRP A 14 8.96 11.14 36.31
C TRP A 14 9.42 10.41 37.58
N ARG A 15 9.79 9.12 37.44
CA ARG A 15 10.23 8.30 38.58
C ARG A 15 11.75 8.26 38.68
N SER A 16 12.39 7.82 37.61
CA SER A 16 13.83 7.65 37.61
C SER A 16 14.41 7.76 36.22
N GLN A 17 15.67 8.18 36.17
CA GLN A 17 16.51 8.09 35.00
C GLN A 17 17.49 6.96 35.23
N LEU A 18 17.40 5.92 34.40
CA LEU A 18 18.34 4.82 34.48
C LEU A 18 19.70 5.33 34.01
N PRO A 19 20.76 5.22 34.83
CA PRO A 19 22.11 5.61 34.40
C PRO A 19 22.52 4.71 33.24
N PRO A 20 23.30 5.18 32.25
CA PRO A 20 23.82 4.30 31.22
C PRO A 20 24.64 3.17 31.86
N PRO A 21 24.62 1.94 31.30
CA PRO A 21 25.43 0.85 31.82
C PRO A 21 26.90 1.27 31.91
N SER A 22 27.50 1.09 33.09
CA SER A 22 28.75 1.77 33.53
C SER A 22 30.02 1.44 32.73
N SER A 23 29.93 0.68 31.63
CA SER A 23 31.05 0.36 30.74
C SER A 23 30.73 0.38 29.24
N SER A 24 29.54 0.85 28.82
CA SER A 24 29.15 0.92 27.40
C SER A 24 29.26 2.33 26.82
N THR A 25 29.84 2.44 25.62
CA THR A 25 29.78 3.65 24.78
C THR A 25 28.58 3.67 23.82
N ALA A 26 27.75 2.62 23.86
CA ALA A 26 26.75 2.29 22.86
C ALA A 26 25.35 2.86 23.18
N GLU A 27 24.59 3.20 22.15
CA GLU A 27 23.25 3.77 22.24
C GLU A 27 22.17 2.67 22.35
N PRO A 28 21.15 2.83 23.20
CA PRO A 28 20.05 1.86 23.27
C PRO A 28 19.22 1.89 21.97
N LEU A 29 19.14 0.76 21.28
CA LEU A 29 18.32 0.57 20.07
C LEU A 29 16.90 0.13 20.42
N THR A 30 16.76 -0.90 21.24
CA THR A 30 15.47 -1.44 21.66
C THR A 30 15.47 -1.74 23.16
N CYS A 31 14.29 -1.58 23.77
CA CYS A 31 14.04 -1.86 25.17
C CYS A 31 12.80 -2.75 25.30
N SER A 32 12.87 -3.80 26.13
CA SER A 32 11.76 -4.71 26.38
C SER A 32 11.67 -5.08 27.85
N TRP A 33 10.47 -4.96 28.44
CA TRP A 33 10.20 -5.35 29.82
C TRP A 33 9.91 -6.85 29.92
N SER A 34 10.37 -7.49 30.99
CA SER A 34 9.90 -8.82 31.37
C SER A 34 8.42 -8.79 31.73
N CYS A 35 7.75 -9.94 31.60
CA CYS A 35 6.30 -10.03 31.91
C CYS A 35 5.95 -9.67 33.36
N ASP A 36 6.90 -9.77 34.29
CA ASP A 36 6.74 -9.33 35.69
C ASP A 36 7.10 -7.86 35.93
N GLY A 37 7.52 -7.13 34.89
CA GLY A 37 7.91 -5.72 34.94
C GLY A 37 9.14 -5.41 35.80
N ARG A 38 9.89 -6.42 36.28
CA ARG A 38 11.03 -6.24 37.18
C ARG A 38 12.38 -6.20 36.48
N ARG A 39 12.43 -6.58 35.21
CA ARG A 39 13.65 -6.62 34.40
C ARG A 39 13.43 -5.85 33.10
N LEU A 40 14.40 -5.02 32.77
CA LEU A 40 14.43 -4.31 31.50
C LEU A 40 15.60 -4.82 30.68
N LEU A 41 15.31 -5.38 29.51
CA LEU A 41 16.33 -5.77 28.54
C LEU A 41 16.55 -4.61 27.59
N VAL A 42 17.82 -4.30 27.32
CA VAL A 42 18.24 -3.24 26.41
C VAL A 42 19.29 -3.78 25.46
N ILE A 43 19.05 -3.62 24.17
CA ILE A 43 20.05 -3.91 23.14
C ILE A 43 20.63 -2.59 22.66
N SER A 44 21.95 -2.54 22.55
CA SER A 44 22.65 -1.36 22.05
C SER A 44 23.01 -1.42 20.57
N ASP A 45 23.36 -0.27 20.00
CA ASP A 45 23.92 -0.08 18.65
C ASP A 45 25.35 -0.64 18.47
N SER A 46 25.91 -1.24 19.51
CA SER A 46 27.14 -2.04 19.47
C SER A 46 26.88 -3.54 19.60
N ALA A 47 25.62 -3.96 19.52
CA ALA A 47 25.16 -5.33 19.74
C ALA A 47 25.37 -5.83 21.17
N GLU A 48 25.50 -4.95 22.17
CA GLU A 48 25.55 -5.39 23.55
C GLU A 48 24.14 -5.62 24.10
N VAL A 49 23.96 -6.71 24.83
CA VAL A 49 22.70 -7.02 25.51
C VAL A 49 22.87 -6.75 27.00
N TRP A 50 22.08 -5.82 27.50
CA TRP A 50 22.10 -5.35 28.88
C TRP A 50 20.79 -5.68 29.56
N MET A 51 20.86 -6.18 30.78
CA MET A 51 19.70 -6.41 31.63
C MET A 51 19.80 -5.51 32.85
N PHE A 52 18.75 -4.74 33.10
CA PHE A 52 18.59 -3.96 34.32
C PHE A 52 17.64 -4.69 35.26
N HIS A 53 18.10 -4.92 36.50
CA HIS A 53 17.33 -5.57 37.56
C HIS A 53 17.81 -5.05 38.92
N ASP A 54 16.88 -4.74 39.83
CA ASP A 54 17.15 -4.26 41.20
C ASP A 54 18.17 -3.10 41.28
N GLY A 55 18.02 -2.10 40.41
CA GLY A 55 18.86 -0.90 40.44
C GLY A 55 20.25 -1.09 39.82
N ARG A 56 20.56 -2.26 39.26
CA ARG A 56 21.87 -2.59 38.72
C ARG A 56 21.78 -3.03 37.26
N TRP A 57 22.74 -2.56 36.47
CA TRP A 57 22.98 -3.06 35.13
C TRP A 57 23.89 -4.28 35.18
N ARG A 58 23.47 -5.33 34.50
CA ARG A 58 24.29 -6.50 34.20
C ARG A 58 24.45 -6.59 32.69
N ARG A 59 25.69 -6.66 32.21
CA ARG A 59 25.97 -6.99 30.81
C ARG A 59 25.77 -8.49 30.68
N GLU A 60 24.78 -8.91 29.90
CA GLU A 60 24.57 -10.33 29.62
C GLU A 60 25.49 -10.80 28.50
N TRP A 61 25.76 -9.92 27.52
CA TRP A 61 26.59 -10.28 26.39
C TRP A 61 27.31 -9.07 25.76
N ARG A 62 28.48 -9.35 25.16
CA ARG A 62 29.24 -8.41 24.31
C ARG A 62 29.77 -9.16 23.09
N SER A 63 29.50 -8.63 21.91
CA SER A 63 30.13 -9.10 20.68
C SER A 63 31.63 -8.84 20.72
N GLU A 64 32.46 -9.86 20.46
CA GLU A 64 33.92 -9.70 20.33
C GLU A 64 34.30 -8.93 19.06
N THR A 65 33.42 -8.91 18.07
CA THR A 65 33.53 -8.14 16.84
C THR A 65 32.71 -6.85 16.97
N LEU A 66 33.38 -5.70 16.82
CA LEU A 66 32.79 -4.37 16.66
C LEU A 66 32.08 -4.30 15.31
N TYR A 67 30.79 -4.57 15.27
CA TYR A 67 30.01 -4.48 14.05
C TYR A 67 29.42 -3.08 13.90
N ARG A 68 29.52 -2.51 12.69
CA ARG A 68 29.10 -1.13 12.37
C ARG A 68 27.59 -0.92 12.25
N ASN A 69 26.76 -1.96 12.39
CA ASN A 69 25.31 -1.83 12.29
C ASN A 69 24.58 -3.05 12.87
N PRO A 70 24.26 -3.11 14.17
CA PRO A 70 23.51 -4.22 14.74
C PRO A 70 22.02 -3.94 14.68
N VAL A 71 21.31 -4.72 13.86
CA VAL A 71 19.85 -4.81 13.95
C VAL A 71 19.61 -6.07 14.76
N GLY A 72 19.75 -5.94 16.08
CA GLY A 72 19.37 -6.98 17.02
C GLY A 72 18.00 -6.62 17.56
N THR A 73 17.06 -7.56 17.50
CA THR A 73 15.82 -7.50 18.29
C THR A 73 15.90 -8.54 19.40
N ALA A 74 15.37 -8.20 20.57
CA ALA A 74 15.18 -9.15 21.65
C ALA A 74 13.84 -8.89 22.31
N VAL A 75 13.17 -9.99 22.61
CA VAL A 75 11.80 -10.01 23.10
C VAL A 75 11.77 -10.94 24.30
N TRP A 76 11.14 -10.50 25.38
CA TRP A 76 10.87 -11.38 26.52
C TRP A 76 9.79 -12.38 26.17
N SER A 77 9.87 -13.56 26.78
CA SER A 77 8.73 -14.47 26.81
C SER A 77 7.58 -13.78 27.55
N PRO A 78 6.37 -13.72 26.97
CA PRO A 78 5.21 -13.10 27.60
C PRO A 78 4.74 -13.90 28.83
N TYR A 79 5.14 -15.16 28.95
CA TYR A 79 4.74 -16.06 30.04
C TYR A 79 5.83 -16.22 31.11
N ASP A 80 7.11 -16.12 30.73
CA ASP A 80 8.23 -16.45 31.59
C ASP A 80 9.21 -15.27 31.70
N ALA A 81 9.21 -14.61 32.86
CA ALA A 81 10.12 -13.49 33.19
C ALA A 81 11.60 -13.89 33.25
N THR A 82 11.91 -15.17 33.06
CA THR A 82 13.27 -15.69 32.97
C THR A 82 13.70 -16.02 31.55
N THR A 83 12.81 -16.04 30.55
CA THR A 83 13.17 -16.45 29.19
C THR A 83 13.07 -15.29 28.21
N PHE A 84 14.09 -15.08 27.38
CA PHE A 84 14.07 -14.10 26.29
C PHE A 84 14.70 -14.65 25.01
N ALA A 85 14.24 -14.19 23.86
CA ALA A 85 14.82 -14.51 22.55
C ALA A 85 15.59 -13.30 22.03
N CYS A 86 16.66 -13.54 21.28
CA CYS A 86 17.48 -12.51 20.66
C CYS A 86 17.89 -12.95 19.26
N VAL A 87 17.85 -12.02 18.31
CA VAL A 87 18.44 -12.18 16.98
C VAL A 87 19.94 -11.96 17.05
N ARG A 88 20.71 -12.86 16.42
CA ARG A 88 22.17 -12.77 16.23
C ARG A 88 22.52 -12.96 14.75
N GLN A 89 23.76 -12.65 14.37
CA GLN A 89 24.21 -12.75 12.97
C GLN A 89 24.01 -14.14 12.35
N GLU A 90 24.25 -15.19 13.14
CA GLU A 90 24.14 -16.57 12.66
C GLU A 90 22.75 -17.17 12.92
N GLY A 91 21.76 -16.39 13.34
CA GLY A 91 20.38 -16.85 13.57
C GLY A 91 19.74 -16.41 14.87
N VAL A 92 18.66 -17.09 15.27
CA VAL A 92 17.88 -16.74 16.47
C VAL A 92 18.28 -17.64 17.63
N GLU A 93 18.46 -17.05 18.81
CA GLU A 93 18.81 -17.75 20.03
C GLU A 93 17.84 -17.41 21.16
N VAL A 94 17.54 -18.40 22.01
CA VAL A 94 16.70 -18.22 23.19
C VAL A 94 17.52 -18.53 24.43
N TYR A 95 17.36 -17.67 25.43
CA TYR A 95 18.10 -17.66 26.67
C TYR A 95 17.15 -17.78 27.85
N ARG A 96 17.59 -18.48 28.89
CA ARG A 96 16.96 -18.48 30.21
C ARG A 96 17.90 -17.85 31.22
N THR A 97 17.41 -16.89 31.99
CA THR A 97 18.15 -16.08 32.94
C THR A 97 17.58 -16.14 34.36
N THR A 98 18.46 -16.45 35.30
CA THR A 98 18.23 -16.40 36.75
C THR A 98 18.89 -15.15 37.32
N SER A 99 18.71 -14.90 38.63
CA SER A 99 19.35 -13.77 39.31
C SER A 99 20.88 -13.71 39.14
N SER A 100 21.55 -14.84 38.89
CA SER A 100 23.02 -14.93 38.80
C SER A 100 23.58 -15.49 37.49
N LEU A 101 22.76 -16.13 36.65
CA LEU A 101 23.26 -16.88 35.48
C LEU A 101 22.29 -16.78 34.29
N THR A 102 22.83 -16.61 33.09
CA THR A 102 22.08 -16.64 31.82
C THR A 102 22.63 -17.75 30.94
N MET A 103 21.76 -18.65 30.47
CA MET A 103 22.15 -19.78 29.63
C MET A 103 21.35 -19.79 28.33
N MET A 104 22.02 -20.07 27.22
CA MET A 104 21.36 -20.39 25.96
C MET A 104 20.66 -21.73 26.10
N VAL A 105 19.37 -21.78 25.76
CA VAL A 105 18.55 -23.00 25.83
C VAL A 105 18.13 -23.50 24.45
N TRP A 106 18.20 -22.65 23.42
CA TRP A 106 17.82 -23.01 22.05
C TRP A 106 18.48 -22.08 21.02
N ARG A 107 18.71 -22.59 19.81
CA ARG A 107 19.31 -21.87 18.68
C ARG A 107 18.79 -22.40 17.35
N GLN A 108 18.47 -21.49 16.43
CA GLN A 108 18.18 -21.80 15.03
C GLN A 108 19.06 -20.96 14.11
N PRO A 109 19.91 -21.59 13.28
CA PRO A 109 20.69 -20.87 12.29
C PRO A 109 19.79 -20.21 11.25
N MET A 110 20.15 -19.00 10.80
CA MET A 110 19.45 -18.31 9.71
C MET A 110 20.42 -17.98 8.58
N SER A 111 19.95 -18.10 7.34
CA SER A 111 20.69 -17.71 6.13
C SER A 111 20.52 -16.22 5.80
N ARG A 112 19.48 -15.57 6.34
CA ARG A 112 19.13 -14.17 6.10
C ARG A 112 19.11 -13.37 7.40
N ARG A 113 19.31 -12.06 7.27
CA ARG A 113 19.30 -11.11 8.37
C ARG A 113 17.86 -10.70 8.70
N LEU A 114 17.52 -10.66 9.98
CA LEU A 114 16.19 -10.30 10.47
C LEU A 114 16.06 -8.78 10.69
N HIS A 115 14.87 -8.23 10.42
CA HIS A 115 14.50 -6.87 10.79
C HIS A 115 14.18 -6.77 12.30
N ALA A 116 14.09 -5.55 12.83
CA ALA A 116 13.84 -5.32 14.25
C ALA A 116 12.48 -5.88 14.74
N GLY A 117 11.48 -5.96 13.85
CA GLY A 117 10.17 -6.59 14.11
C GLY A 117 10.08 -8.06 13.68
N GLY A 118 11.16 -8.70 13.24
CA GLY A 118 11.11 -10.04 12.62
C GLY A 118 11.00 -11.23 13.60
N LEU A 119 10.73 -10.99 14.88
CA LEU A 119 10.77 -12.04 15.91
C LEU A 119 9.73 -11.81 17.01
N THR A 120 8.95 -12.84 17.36
CA THR A 120 7.96 -12.76 18.44
C THR A 120 7.67 -14.12 19.09
N PHE A 121 7.27 -14.10 20.37
CA PHE A 121 6.85 -15.32 21.10
C PHE A 121 5.34 -15.52 20.99
N SER A 122 4.92 -16.78 20.89
CA SER A 122 3.54 -17.16 21.18
C SER A 122 3.15 -16.81 22.62
N SER A 123 1.87 -16.58 22.87
CA SER A 123 1.34 -16.18 24.19
C SER A 123 1.73 -17.11 25.35
N ARG A 124 1.88 -18.41 25.09
CA ARG A 124 2.31 -19.40 26.09
C ARG A 124 3.83 -19.60 26.17
N GLY A 125 4.61 -18.83 25.41
CA GLY A 125 6.07 -18.90 25.38
C GLY A 125 6.65 -20.22 24.85
N ALA A 126 5.83 -21.09 24.25
CA ALA A 126 6.24 -22.43 23.79
C ALA A 126 6.69 -22.45 22.31
N ARG A 127 6.21 -21.49 21.52
CA ARG A 127 6.52 -21.30 20.10
C ARG A 127 7.07 -19.90 19.84
N LEU A 128 7.83 -19.79 18.75
CA LEU A 128 8.47 -18.57 18.25
C LEU A 128 8.06 -18.37 16.79
N ALA A 129 7.59 -17.19 16.41
CA ALA A 129 7.41 -16.81 15.00
C ALA A 129 8.57 -15.94 14.55
N ILE A 130 9.05 -16.21 13.33
CA ILE A 130 10.22 -15.55 12.76
C ILE A 130 9.92 -15.15 11.32
N ALA A 131 10.13 -13.88 10.99
CA ALA A 131 9.98 -13.32 9.64
C ALA A 131 11.34 -12.80 9.16
N ASP A 132 11.91 -13.43 8.12
CA ASP A 132 13.27 -13.22 7.62
C ASP A 132 13.35 -12.46 6.30
N GLY A 133 12.31 -11.71 5.96
CA GLY A 133 12.16 -11.05 4.66
C GLY A 133 11.86 -12.04 3.53
N SER A 134 11.63 -13.33 3.84
CA SER A 134 11.06 -14.27 2.88
C SER A 134 9.54 -14.18 2.86
N ARG A 135 8.90 -14.86 1.91
CA ARG A 135 7.44 -15.04 1.92
C ARG A 135 6.99 -16.13 2.89
N THR A 136 7.84 -16.52 3.84
CA THR A 136 7.54 -17.56 4.82
C THR A 136 7.75 -17.02 6.22
N VAL A 137 6.75 -17.15 7.08
CA VAL A 137 6.94 -16.95 8.53
C VAL A 137 7.18 -18.31 9.16
N HIS A 138 8.36 -18.50 9.73
CA HIS A 138 8.75 -19.73 10.39
C HIS A 138 8.20 -19.76 11.81
N VAL A 139 7.34 -20.74 12.11
CA VAL A 139 6.83 -20.98 13.46
C VAL A 139 7.53 -22.20 14.04
N THR A 140 8.41 -21.98 15.03
CA THR A 140 9.24 -23.03 15.61
C THR A 140 8.81 -23.35 17.03
N GLN A 141 8.82 -24.64 17.41
CA GLN A 141 8.53 -25.07 18.78
C GLN A 141 9.82 -25.19 19.60
N LEU A 142 9.83 -24.59 20.78
CA LEU A 142 11.01 -24.55 21.66
C LEU A 142 11.24 -25.87 22.41
N THR A 143 10.18 -26.67 22.58
CA THR A 143 10.23 -28.00 23.20
C THR A 143 10.17 -29.09 22.13
N GLY A 144 11.19 -29.95 22.06
CA GLY A 144 11.25 -31.08 21.12
C GLY A 144 12.02 -30.85 19.82
N GLY A 145 12.41 -29.60 19.52
CA GLY A 145 13.31 -29.26 18.40
C GLY A 145 12.72 -29.58 17.02
N GLY A 146 11.86 -28.71 16.50
CA GLY A 146 11.31 -28.84 15.15
C GLY A 146 10.49 -27.64 14.71
N VAL A 147 10.41 -27.44 13.39
CA VAL A 147 9.48 -26.50 12.76
C VAL A 147 8.05 -26.97 13.06
N ALA A 148 7.26 -26.14 13.74
CA ALA A 148 5.88 -26.45 14.05
C ALA A 148 4.97 -26.17 12.86
N ALA A 149 5.22 -25.06 12.14
CA ALA A 149 4.57 -24.70 10.89
C ALA A 149 5.42 -23.68 10.12
N ASP A 150 5.37 -23.71 8.80
CA ASP A 150 5.89 -22.65 7.93
C ASP A 150 4.71 -21.99 7.21
N LEU A 151 4.52 -20.70 7.45
CA LEU A 151 3.39 -19.94 6.93
C LEU A 151 3.78 -19.28 5.62
N VAL A 152 3.30 -19.81 4.49
CA VAL A 152 3.60 -19.24 3.17
C VAL A 152 2.63 -18.11 2.85
N LEU A 153 3.17 -16.93 2.65
CA LEU A 153 2.46 -15.69 2.38
C LEU A 153 2.48 -15.35 0.88
N LYS A 154 1.55 -14.49 0.46
CA LYS A 154 1.52 -13.96 -0.92
C LYS A 154 2.73 -13.09 -1.21
N ASP A 155 3.28 -12.42 -0.19
CA ASP A 155 4.40 -11.49 -0.31
C ASP A 155 5.42 -11.63 0.83
N THR A 156 6.54 -10.90 0.78
CA THR A 156 7.59 -10.98 1.80
C THR A 156 7.11 -10.44 3.13
N ALA A 157 7.63 -11.02 4.21
CA ALA A 157 7.34 -10.64 5.58
C ALA A 157 8.60 -10.06 6.23
N ASP A 158 8.58 -8.77 6.51
CA ASP A 158 9.69 -8.09 7.17
C ASP A 158 9.48 -8.08 8.69
N GLU A 159 8.23 -8.01 9.16
CA GLU A 159 7.89 -7.95 10.59
C GLU A 159 6.75 -8.91 10.95
N VAL A 160 6.77 -9.44 12.18
CA VAL A 160 5.81 -10.42 12.69
C VAL A 160 5.45 -10.19 14.15
N TYR A 161 4.15 -10.25 14.44
CA TYR A 161 3.59 -9.96 15.77
C TYR A 161 2.57 -11.04 16.15
N TRP A 162 2.81 -11.75 17.26
CA TRP A 162 1.88 -12.74 17.76
C TRP A 162 0.86 -12.07 18.69
N SER A 163 -0.42 -12.40 18.52
CA SER A 163 -1.46 -11.99 19.46
C SER A 163 -1.19 -12.54 20.86
N PRO A 164 -1.35 -11.73 21.93
CA PRO A 164 -1.32 -12.20 23.31
C PRO A 164 -2.33 -13.31 23.64
N ALA A 165 -3.40 -13.47 22.86
CA ALA A 165 -4.32 -14.61 23.00
C ALA A 165 -3.70 -15.93 22.49
N GLY A 166 -2.77 -15.85 21.54
CA GLY A 166 -1.98 -16.98 21.03
C GLY A 166 -2.55 -17.71 19.82
N ASP A 167 -3.69 -17.28 19.32
CA ASP A 167 -4.41 -17.80 18.16
C ASP A 167 -3.97 -17.13 16.85
N GLN A 168 -3.62 -15.85 16.89
CA GLN A 168 -3.39 -15.06 15.68
C GLN A 168 -1.94 -14.59 15.51
N ILE A 169 -1.51 -14.44 14.25
CA ILE A 169 -0.23 -13.83 13.86
C ILE A 169 -0.50 -12.70 12.89
N VAL A 170 0.08 -11.53 13.13
CA VAL A 170 0.07 -10.39 12.21
C VAL A 170 1.43 -10.29 11.55
N VAL A 171 1.42 -10.03 10.24
CA VAL A 171 2.61 -9.94 9.42
C VAL A 171 2.57 -8.66 8.60
N GLN A 172 3.69 -7.95 8.56
CA GLN A 172 3.87 -6.78 7.72
C GLN A 172 4.79 -7.12 6.55
N GLY A 173 4.36 -6.76 5.34
CA GLY A 173 5.14 -6.86 4.11
C GLY A 173 4.96 -5.66 3.19
N PRO A 174 5.63 -5.65 2.02
CA PRO A 174 5.54 -4.56 1.04
C PRO A 174 4.13 -4.31 0.49
N THR A 175 3.30 -5.35 0.44
CA THR A 175 1.89 -5.30 -0.02
C THR A 175 0.89 -4.95 1.09
N GLY A 176 1.36 -4.62 2.30
CA GLY A 176 0.54 -4.20 3.43
C GLY A 176 0.63 -5.11 4.65
N THR A 177 -0.25 -4.87 5.61
CA THR A 177 -0.36 -5.66 6.86
C THR A 177 -1.45 -6.71 6.72
N HIS A 178 -1.13 -7.94 7.11
CA HIS A 178 -2.03 -9.10 7.03
C HIS A 178 -2.17 -9.76 8.40
N ILE A 179 -3.38 -10.15 8.77
CA ILE A 179 -3.66 -10.98 9.94
C ILE A 179 -3.90 -12.43 9.50
N LEU A 180 -3.32 -13.37 10.23
CA LEU A 180 -3.51 -14.80 10.09
C LEU A 180 -4.30 -15.29 11.30
N PRO A 181 -5.60 -15.61 11.13
CA PRO A 181 -6.45 -16.08 12.23
C PRO A 181 -5.99 -17.42 12.84
N ASP A 182 -5.30 -18.24 12.03
CA ASP A 182 -4.64 -19.50 12.39
C ASP A 182 -3.41 -19.63 11.46
N PRO A 183 -2.30 -20.23 11.91
CA PRO A 183 -1.23 -20.77 11.06
C PRO A 183 -1.68 -21.45 9.73
N ASN A 184 -2.88 -22.02 9.66
CA ASN A 184 -3.36 -22.71 8.46
C ASN A 184 -4.40 -21.91 7.65
N ALA A 185 -4.76 -20.72 8.09
CA ALA A 185 -5.79 -19.90 7.46
C ALA A 185 -5.24 -19.03 6.32
N VAL A 186 -6.14 -18.63 5.40
CA VAL A 186 -5.80 -17.65 4.37
C VAL A 186 -5.58 -16.29 5.03
N PRO A 187 -4.48 -15.57 4.72
CA PRO A 187 -4.23 -14.24 5.29
C PRO A 187 -5.35 -13.26 4.94
N VAL A 188 -5.84 -12.53 5.93
CA VAL A 188 -6.78 -11.41 5.76
C VAL A 188 -5.98 -10.12 5.74
N LYS A 189 -6.15 -9.30 4.71
CA LYS A 189 -5.46 -8.02 4.60
C LYS A 189 -6.14 -6.99 5.51
N LEU A 190 -5.41 -6.42 6.46
CA LEU A 190 -5.90 -5.39 7.39
C LEU A 190 -5.84 -4.00 6.77
N ALA A 191 -4.74 -3.69 6.10
CA ALA A 191 -4.52 -2.39 5.49
C ALA A 191 -3.42 -2.42 4.43
N ASP A 192 -3.59 -1.56 3.43
CA ASP A 192 -2.50 -1.07 2.61
C ASP A 192 -1.69 -0.02 3.39
N PHE A 193 -0.46 -0.41 3.74
CA PHE A 193 0.55 0.55 4.16
C PHE A 193 1.50 0.74 3.00
N THR A 194 1.47 1.94 2.43
CA THR A 194 2.36 2.34 1.33
C THR A 194 3.79 2.63 1.83
N ARG A 195 4.02 2.55 3.14
CA ARG A 195 5.27 2.91 3.83
C ARG A 195 5.57 1.90 4.96
N PRO A 196 6.83 1.77 5.38
CA PRO A 196 7.19 0.97 6.56
C PRO A 196 6.50 1.48 7.83
N LEU A 197 6.21 0.58 8.76
CA LEU A 197 5.67 0.94 10.06
C LEU A 197 6.76 1.49 10.98
N THR A 198 6.41 2.46 11.82
CA THR A 198 7.29 2.96 12.90
C THR A 198 6.99 2.29 14.23
N GLY A 199 5.82 1.67 14.37
CA GLY A 199 5.49 0.82 15.50
C GLY A 199 4.19 0.06 15.29
N MET A 200 4.15 -1.18 15.76
CA MET A 200 2.92 -1.98 15.86
C MET A 200 2.87 -2.64 17.24
N THR A 201 1.69 -2.64 17.87
CA THR A 201 1.51 -3.17 19.22
C THR A 201 0.12 -3.76 19.40
N TRP A 202 0.05 -4.91 20.06
CA TRP A 202 -1.20 -5.51 20.55
C TRP A 202 -1.55 -4.94 21.92
N SER A 203 -2.83 -4.79 22.20
CA SER A 203 -3.33 -4.68 23.57
C SER A 203 -2.99 -5.98 24.32
N TRP A 204 -2.71 -5.89 25.61
CA TRP A 204 -2.28 -7.02 26.43
C TRP A 204 -3.34 -8.12 26.51
N ASN A 205 -4.62 -7.76 26.43
CA ASN A 205 -5.75 -8.67 26.33
C ASN A 205 -5.95 -9.31 24.94
N GLY A 206 -5.18 -8.91 23.93
CA GLY A 206 -5.25 -9.42 22.56
C GLY A 206 -6.49 -9.01 21.77
N ARG A 207 -7.29 -8.05 22.25
CA ARG A 207 -8.53 -7.60 21.59
C ARG A 207 -8.33 -6.48 20.59
N MET A 208 -7.22 -5.75 20.68
CA MET A 208 -6.95 -4.60 19.83
C MET A 208 -5.53 -4.63 19.30
N LEU A 209 -5.36 -4.20 18.05
CA LEU A 209 -4.08 -4.00 17.42
C LEU A 209 -3.96 -2.54 16.99
N CYS A 210 -2.85 -1.88 17.31
CA CYS A 210 -2.55 -0.53 16.83
C CYS A 210 -1.29 -0.55 15.97
N ALA A 211 -1.32 0.18 14.85
CA ALA A 211 -0.15 0.41 14.01
C ALA A 211 0.03 1.91 13.71
N ALA A 212 1.29 2.32 13.66
CA ALA A 212 1.75 3.64 13.26
C ALA A 212 2.65 3.50 12.03
N ASP A 213 2.40 4.31 11.02
CA ASP A 213 3.19 4.31 9.78
C ASP A 213 4.21 5.45 9.74
N ALA A 214 5.30 5.22 9.01
CA ALA A 214 6.29 6.24 8.77
C ALA A 214 5.67 7.39 7.98
N HIS A 215 5.95 8.62 8.42
CA HIS A 215 5.50 9.86 7.81
C HIS A 215 3.99 10.13 7.84
N SER A 216 3.10 9.28 8.36
CA SER A 216 1.71 9.69 8.62
C SER A 216 1.47 9.94 10.10
N PRO A 217 0.59 10.90 10.44
CA PRO A 217 0.21 11.16 11.82
C PRO A 217 -0.82 10.14 12.32
N MET A 218 -1.36 9.27 11.46
CA MET A 218 -2.55 8.49 11.77
C MET A 218 -2.16 7.15 12.38
N LEU A 219 -2.73 6.90 13.55
CA LEU A 219 -2.70 5.60 14.18
C LEU A 219 -3.95 4.85 13.77
N ARG A 220 -3.78 3.66 13.21
CA ARG A 220 -4.91 2.79 12.85
C ARG A 220 -5.05 1.71 13.90
N VAL A 221 -6.29 1.51 14.36
CA VAL A 221 -6.64 0.52 15.38
C VAL A 221 -7.66 -0.47 14.81
N TRP A 222 -7.40 -1.76 15.01
CA TRP A 222 -8.29 -2.87 14.64
C TRP A 222 -8.68 -3.70 15.85
N ASP A 223 -9.80 -4.41 15.74
CA ASP A 223 -10.13 -5.51 16.64
C ASP A 223 -9.34 -6.78 16.28
N ALA A 224 -9.51 -7.84 17.08
CA ALA A 224 -8.87 -9.13 16.84
C ALA A 224 -9.38 -9.80 15.55
N GLU A 225 -10.58 -9.49 15.11
CA GLU A 225 -11.17 -10.01 13.87
C GLU A 225 -10.65 -9.30 12.62
N GLY A 226 -9.95 -8.18 12.79
CA GLY A 226 -9.38 -7.36 11.72
C GLY A 226 -10.29 -6.24 11.20
N ASN A 227 -11.41 -5.97 11.89
CA ASN A 227 -12.25 -4.82 11.58
C ASN A 227 -11.60 -3.53 12.11
N SER A 228 -11.68 -2.45 11.33
CA SER A 228 -11.15 -1.16 11.76
C SER A 228 -12.05 -0.51 12.80
N ILE A 229 -11.51 -0.23 13.99
CA ILE A 229 -12.23 0.38 15.11
C ILE A 229 -12.07 1.90 15.09
N ALA A 230 -10.84 2.38 14.93
CA ALA A 230 -10.51 3.79 15.07
C ALA A 230 -9.30 4.24 14.23
N GLU A 231 -9.35 5.50 13.83
CA GLU A 231 -8.25 6.25 13.22
C GLU A 231 -7.94 7.48 14.08
N LEU A 232 -6.79 7.51 14.72
CA LEU A 232 -6.45 8.56 15.69
C LEU A 232 -5.36 9.47 15.12
N GLU A 233 -5.53 10.78 15.26
CA GLU A 233 -4.47 11.75 14.97
C GLU A 233 -3.38 11.69 16.05
N GLY A 234 -2.41 10.82 15.85
CA GLY A 234 -1.20 10.68 16.64
C GLY A 234 -0.07 11.62 16.21
N LEU A 235 1.15 11.08 16.18
CA LEU A 235 2.36 11.84 15.85
C LEU A 235 3.02 11.21 14.63
N VAL A 236 3.58 12.05 13.76
CA VAL A 236 4.34 11.57 12.60
C VAL A 236 5.56 10.79 13.09
N ASN A 237 5.73 9.55 12.61
CA ASN A 237 6.76 8.61 13.06
C ASN A 237 6.62 8.18 14.54
N ALA A 238 5.39 8.20 15.08
CA ALA A 238 5.12 7.74 16.43
C ALA A 238 5.57 6.30 16.66
N VAL A 239 6.01 6.03 17.89
CA VAL A 239 6.00 4.69 18.46
C VAL A 239 4.81 4.58 19.40
N VAL A 240 4.14 3.43 19.41
CA VAL A 240 2.86 3.21 20.11
C VAL A 240 2.97 2.11 21.17
N ALA A 241 2.21 2.27 22.26
CA ALA A 241 2.08 1.26 23.32
C ALA A 241 0.74 1.38 24.06
N PHE A 242 0.15 0.24 24.43
CA PHE A 242 -1.01 0.19 25.35
C PHE A 242 -0.56 0.23 26.82
N SER A 243 -1.36 0.86 27.68
CA SER A 243 -1.20 0.76 29.14
C SER A 243 -1.40 -0.68 29.61
N ALA A 244 -0.85 -1.04 30.77
CA ALA A 244 -0.91 -2.39 31.31
C ALA A 244 -2.33 -2.94 31.48
N ASP A 245 -3.31 -2.06 31.69
CA ASP A 245 -4.73 -2.37 31.84
C ASP A 245 -5.54 -2.24 30.53
N ASP A 246 -4.87 -1.95 29.41
CA ASP A 246 -5.45 -1.69 28.10
C ASP A 246 -6.46 -0.53 28.04
N ARG A 247 -6.52 0.33 29.07
CA ARG A 247 -7.45 1.47 29.13
C ARG A 247 -6.93 2.73 28.41
N LEU A 248 -5.63 2.78 28.13
CA LEU A 248 -4.99 3.84 27.37
C LEU A 248 -4.17 3.29 26.21
N LEU A 249 -4.21 3.99 25.08
CA LEU A 249 -3.24 3.89 24.01
C LEU A 249 -2.36 5.15 24.06
N CYS A 250 -1.05 5.00 24.01
CA CYS A 250 -0.11 6.13 24.01
C CYS A 250 0.79 6.09 22.77
N ALA A 251 1.05 7.27 22.23
CA ALA A 251 1.95 7.50 21.11
C ALA A 251 2.96 8.60 21.45
N ALA A 252 4.23 8.35 21.17
CA ALA A 252 5.31 9.28 21.47
C ALA A 252 6.24 9.48 20.28
N TYR A 253 6.62 10.74 20.04
CA TYR A 253 7.68 11.10 19.09
C TYR A 253 8.30 12.44 19.46
N GLN A 254 9.63 12.56 19.30
CA GLN A 254 10.42 13.76 19.60
C GLN A 254 10.15 14.40 20.96
N ARG A 255 9.25 15.37 21.07
CA ARG A 255 8.99 16.11 22.32
C ARG A 255 7.58 15.94 22.82
N GLU A 256 6.77 15.12 22.17
CA GLU A 256 5.34 15.06 22.42
C GLU A 256 4.92 13.64 22.79
N LEU A 257 4.07 13.55 23.81
CA LEU A 257 3.34 12.35 24.19
C LEU A 257 1.85 12.65 24.05
N ARG A 258 1.16 11.81 23.28
CA ARG A 258 -0.30 11.80 23.19
C ARG A 258 -0.82 10.48 23.75
N CYS A 259 -1.89 10.53 24.54
CA CYS A 259 -2.58 9.32 25.00
C CYS A 259 -4.09 9.47 24.85
N TRP A 260 -4.73 8.38 24.44
CA TRP A 260 -6.18 8.26 24.22
C TRP A 260 -6.76 7.18 25.11
N ARG A 261 -8.01 7.37 25.52
CA ARG A 261 -8.80 6.30 26.13
C ARG A 261 -9.11 5.23 25.10
N THR A 262 -9.13 3.96 25.47
CA THR A 262 -9.47 2.88 24.52
C THR A 262 -10.97 2.59 24.45
N ASP A 263 -11.77 3.13 25.37
CA ASP A 263 -13.23 2.97 25.39
C ASP A 263 -13.94 4.00 24.49
N THR A 264 -13.50 5.26 24.55
CA THR A 264 -14.10 6.38 23.78
C THR A 264 -13.18 6.98 22.73
N TRP A 265 -11.89 6.65 22.75
CA TRP A 265 -10.85 7.26 21.89
C TRP A 265 -10.64 8.76 22.08
N GLN A 266 -11.20 9.35 23.14
CA GLN A 266 -10.90 10.72 23.50
C GLN A 266 -9.44 10.87 23.94
N MET A 267 -8.78 11.95 23.50
CA MET A 267 -7.43 12.27 23.93
C MET A 267 -7.47 12.80 25.36
N VAL A 268 -6.70 12.19 26.27
CA VAL A 268 -6.60 12.61 27.68
C VAL A 268 -5.25 13.25 28.01
N VAL A 269 -4.25 13.04 27.16
CA VAL A 269 -2.92 13.63 27.33
C VAL A 269 -2.45 14.21 26.01
N GLN A 270 -2.03 15.47 26.04
CA GLN A 270 -1.12 16.07 25.08
C GLN A 270 -0.05 16.83 25.86
N ALA A 271 1.13 16.23 26.02
CA ALA A 271 2.16 16.76 26.91
C ALA A 271 3.54 16.86 26.25
N GLY A 272 4.24 17.95 26.58
CA GLY A 272 5.63 18.16 26.21
C GLY A 272 6.58 17.37 27.13
N LEU A 273 7.40 16.50 26.57
CA LEU A 273 8.42 15.77 27.31
C LEU A 273 9.65 16.67 27.51
N ALA A 274 10.00 16.93 28.77
CA ALA A 274 11.19 17.71 29.12
C ALA A 274 12.49 16.99 28.71
N ASP A 275 13.49 17.75 28.24
CA ASP A 275 14.84 17.31 27.82
C ASP A 275 15.00 16.79 26.36
N ALA A 276 14.06 17.13 25.48
CA ALA A 276 14.00 16.58 24.13
C ALA A 276 14.73 17.43 23.05
N GLY A 277 15.70 16.81 22.37
CA GLY A 277 16.28 17.31 21.11
C GLY A 277 15.73 16.51 19.90
N ASN A 278 16.09 16.94 18.68
CA ASN A 278 15.53 16.48 17.39
C ASN A 278 15.75 15.00 16.98
N GLN A 279 16.04 14.04 17.88
CA GLN A 279 16.28 12.64 17.48
C GLN A 279 15.43 11.62 18.25
N GLY A 280 15.05 10.56 17.52
CA GLY A 280 13.90 9.67 17.76
C GLY A 280 13.82 8.99 19.13
N TRP A 281 12.58 8.67 19.50
CA TRP A 281 12.21 8.05 20.77
C TRP A 281 11.71 6.61 20.54
N GLY A 282 11.85 5.77 21.55
CA GLY A 282 11.02 4.58 21.70
C GLY A 282 10.18 4.64 22.97
N VAL A 283 9.03 3.97 22.95
CA VAL A 283 8.12 3.85 24.09
C VAL A 283 7.87 2.38 24.40
N ALA A 284 7.94 2.02 25.68
CA ALA A 284 7.59 0.68 26.15
C ALA A 284 6.81 0.78 27.46
N SER A 285 5.61 0.19 27.46
CA SER A 285 4.78 0.04 28.66
C SER A 285 5.20 -1.22 29.42
N SER A 286 5.21 -1.15 30.75
CA SER A 286 5.42 -2.32 31.60
C SER A 286 4.13 -3.13 31.73
N PRO A 287 4.14 -4.45 31.49
CA PRO A 287 2.94 -5.27 31.67
C PRO A 287 2.49 -5.45 33.13
N ALA A 288 3.36 -5.17 34.11
CA ALA A 288 3.08 -5.43 35.53
C ALA A 288 2.71 -4.19 36.35
N GLY A 289 2.60 -3.01 35.73
CA GLY A 289 2.24 -1.78 36.42
C GLY A 289 2.26 -0.54 35.51
N PRO A 290 1.84 0.63 36.03
CA PRO A 290 1.67 1.87 35.28
C PRO A 290 2.99 2.54 34.84
N MET A 291 4.02 1.77 34.51
CA MET A 291 5.33 2.30 34.15
C MET A 291 5.48 2.44 32.64
N LEU A 292 5.80 3.65 32.18
CA LEU A 292 6.17 3.96 30.82
C LEU A 292 7.69 4.21 30.75
N ALA A 293 8.40 3.40 29.97
CA ALA A 293 9.80 3.65 29.65
C ALA A 293 9.89 4.42 28.32
N LEU A 294 10.64 5.50 28.35
CA LEU A 294 10.94 6.33 27.18
C LEU A 294 12.46 6.45 27.02
N TRP A 295 12.98 6.18 25.84
CA TRP A 295 14.42 6.27 25.54
C TRP A 295 14.70 7.05 24.26
N ARG A 296 15.92 7.58 24.15
CA ARG A 296 16.36 8.48 23.09
C ARG A 296 17.48 7.87 22.24
N ARG A 297 17.47 8.09 20.92
CA ARG A 297 18.64 7.93 20.03
C ARG A 297 19.50 9.21 20.03
N GLY A 298 20.83 9.09 20.17
CA GLY A 298 21.78 10.22 20.16
C GLY A 298 22.40 10.64 21.52
N ILE A 299 22.98 11.86 21.53
CA ILE A 299 24.08 12.37 22.39
C ILE A 299 23.90 12.26 23.93
N ARG A 300 22.68 11.99 24.45
CA ARG A 300 22.45 11.78 25.88
C ARG A 300 21.81 10.40 26.16
N ARG A 301 22.70 9.46 26.51
CA ARG A 301 22.53 8.03 26.84
C ARG A 301 21.59 7.74 28.03
N ARG A 302 20.28 8.05 27.93
CA ARG A 302 19.36 8.03 29.09
C ARG A 302 18.05 7.32 28.75
N ILE A 303 17.61 6.43 29.66
CA ILE A 303 16.27 5.84 29.66
C ILE A 303 15.51 6.49 30.82
N ASN A 304 14.42 7.19 30.52
CA ASN A 304 13.57 7.81 31.52
C ASN A 304 12.37 6.89 31.77
N THR A 305 12.05 6.69 33.04
CA THR A 305 10.87 5.94 33.46
C THR A 305 9.87 6.90 34.09
N TYR A 306 8.63 6.79 33.65
CA TYR A 306 7.50 7.58 34.10
C TYR A 306 6.47 6.64 34.71
N GLU A 307 5.84 7.07 35.80
CA GLU A 307 4.64 6.43 36.30
C GLU A 307 3.42 7.20 35.80
N VAL A 308 2.46 6.46 35.26
CA VAL A 308 1.25 6.96 34.63
C VAL A 308 0.07 6.60 35.51
N ASP A 309 -0.44 7.56 36.26
CA ASP A 309 -1.68 7.36 37.03
C ASP A 309 -2.87 7.34 36.05
N VAL A 310 -3.24 6.14 35.60
CA VAL A 310 -4.29 5.92 34.60
C VAL A 310 -5.64 6.40 35.10
N ASP A 311 -5.99 6.16 36.37
CA ASP A 311 -7.27 6.57 36.92
C ASP A 311 -7.39 8.09 36.95
N THR A 312 -6.36 8.80 37.43
CA THR A 312 -6.34 10.26 37.41
C THR A 312 -6.41 10.85 35.99
N LEU A 313 -5.82 10.17 34.99
CA LEU A 313 -5.92 10.59 33.59
C LEU A 313 -7.33 10.41 33.01
N LEU A 314 -8.00 9.32 33.37
CA LEU A 314 -9.33 9.00 32.86
C LEU A 314 -10.45 9.80 33.53
N ASP A 315 -10.24 10.19 34.80
CA ASP A 315 -11.13 11.08 35.55
C ASP A 315 -10.91 12.58 35.21
N GLY A 316 -9.78 12.89 34.57
CA GLY A 316 -9.43 14.24 34.13
C GLY A 316 -10.25 14.71 32.90
N PRO A 317 -10.27 16.02 32.62
CA PRO A 317 -10.91 16.54 31.42
C PRO A 317 -10.17 16.05 30.17
N ALA A 318 -10.91 15.52 29.20
CA ALA A 318 -10.36 15.20 27.89
C ALA A 318 -9.92 16.48 27.15
N HIS A 319 -8.88 16.35 26.33
CA HIS A 319 -8.49 17.38 25.37
C HIS A 319 -9.58 17.55 24.31
N PRO A 320 -9.82 18.81 23.86
CA PRO A 320 -10.79 19.07 22.80
C PRO A 320 -10.38 18.32 21.54
N SER A 321 -11.23 17.38 21.14
CA SER A 321 -11.06 16.57 19.95
C SER A 321 -12.38 16.54 19.20
N ARG A 322 -12.29 16.41 17.88
CA ARG A 322 -13.44 16.25 17.00
C ARG A 322 -13.50 14.78 16.61
N THR A 323 -14.67 14.19 16.84
CA THR A 323 -14.92 12.80 16.47
C THR A 323 -15.83 12.77 15.26
N TYR A 324 -15.49 11.94 14.28
CA TYR A 324 -16.31 11.82 13.08
C TYR A 324 -16.28 10.42 12.49
N ARG A 325 -17.36 10.05 11.80
CA ARG A 325 -17.47 8.84 10.98
C ARG A 325 -17.91 9.25 9.58
N ASN A 326 -17.30 8.64 8.57
CA ASN A 326 -17.64 8.89 7.16
C ASN A 326 -18.21 7.62 6.54
N ALA A 327 -19.38 7.72 5.92
CA ALA A 327 -19.99 6.65 5.14
C ALA A 327 -19.85 6.94 3.65
N LYS A 328 -19.35 5.96 2.89
CA LYS A 328 -19.20 6.05 1.44
C LYS A 328 -20.33 5.30 0.75
N VAL A 329 -21.16 6.02 -0.02
CA VAL A 329 -22.26 5.45 -0.79
C VAL A 329 -21.97 5.61 -2.27
N VAL A 330 -21.83 4.49 -3.00
CA VAL A 330 -21.49 4.51 -4.43
C VAL A 330 -22.73 4.35 -5.32
N LEU A 331 -22.85 5.19 -6.35
CA LEU A 331 -23.87 5.06 -7.40
C LEU A 331 -23.23 4.42 -8.62
N VAL A 332 -23.65 3.20 -8.95
CA VAL A 332 -23.11 2.41 -10.06
C VAL A 332 -24.21 2.01 -11.02
N GLY A 333 -23.88 1.85 -12.30
CA GLY A 333 -24.86 1.58 -13.34
C GLY A 333 -24.38 2.04 -14.70
N GLU A 334 -25.05 1.59 -15.76
CA GLU A 334 -24.68 1.92 -17.14
C GLU A 334 -24.72 3.43 -17.42
N THR A 335 -24.09 3.82 -18.52
CA THR A 335 -24.11 5.20 -18.99
C THR A 335 -25.55 5.63 -19.28
N GLY A 336 -25.87 6.87 -18.94
CA GLY A 336 -27.18 7.44 -19.21
C GLY A 336 -28.36 6.85 -18.42
N VAL A 337 -28.18 6.01 -17.38
CA VAL A 337 -29.32 5.49 -16.58
C VAL A 337 -29.94 6.52 -15.63
N GLY A 338 -29.29 7.67 -15.39
CA GLY A 338 -29.80 8.76 -14.56
C GLY A 338 -29.15 8.91 -13.17
N LYS A 339 -27.96 8.35 -12.96
CA LYS A 339 -27.22 8.41 -11.69
C LYS A 339 -26.96 9.84 -11.20
N SER A 340 -26.46 10.72 -12.06
CA SER A 340 -26.10 12.10 -11.68
C SER A 340 -27.30 12.94 -11.30
N GLY A 341 -28.38 12.86 -12.08
CA GLY A 341 -29.65 13.49 -11.72
C GLY A 341 -30.20 12.98 -10.38
N LEU A 342 -30.02 11.69 -10.08
CA LEU A 342 -30.40 11.10 -8.80
C LEU A 342 -29.50 11.61 -7.66
N GLY A 343 -28.18 11.67 -7.86
CA GLY A 343 -27.22 12.20 -6.89
C GLY A 343 -27.47 13.66 -6.51
N LEU A 344 -27.82 14.51 -7.48
CA LEU A 344 -28.20 15.90 -7.23
C LEU A 344 -29.41 16.01 -6.28
N VAL A 345 -30.49 15.27 -6.55
CA VAL A 345 -31.71 15.38 -5.74
C VAL A 345 -31.53 14.72 -4.37
N LEU A 346 -30.77 13.61 -4.29
CA LEU A 346 -30.43 12.98 -3.00
C LEU A 346 -29.57 13.89 -2.12
N SER A 347 -28.70 14.72 -2.69
CA SER A 347 -27.92 15.74 -1.97
C SER A 347 -28.69 17.03 -1.67
N GLY A 348 -30.02 17.04 -1.89
CA GLY A 348 -30.88 18.20 -1.63
C GLY A 348 -30.80 19.31 -2.67
N GLN A 349 -30.09 19.09 -3.79
CA GLN A 349 -30.03 20.05 -4.89
C GLN A 349 -31.25 19.94 -5.82
N ALA A 350 -31.57 21.03 -6.53
CA ALA A 350 -32.62 21.01 -7.52
C ALA A 350 -32.26 20.12 -8.72
N TYR A 351 -33.20 19.33 -9.21
CA TYR A 351 -33.02 18.53 -10.42
C TYR A 351 -32.65 19.43 -11.62
N ARG A 352 -31.63 19.00 -12.37
CA ARG A 352 -31.27 19.56 -13.67
C ARG A 352 -31.00 18.42 -14.66
N PRO A 353 -31.28 18.60 -15.95
CA PRO A 353 -30.81 17.67 -16.97
C PRO A 353 -29.29 17.53 -16.88
N THR A 354 -28.82 16.28 -16.83
CA THR A 354 -27.40 15.96 -16.79
C THR A 354 -27.04 15.14 -18.02
N ASP A 355 -25.93 15.48 -18.67
CA ASP A 355 -25.33 14.64 -19.71
C ASP A 355 -24.65 13.41 -19.09
N SER A 356 -24.14 12.52 -19.93
CA SER A 356 -23.37 11.36 -19.48
C SER A 356 -22.09 11.82 -18.81
N THR A 357 -21.98 11.59 -17.51
CA THR A 357 -20.81 12.00 -16.73
C THR A 357 -19.56 11.28 -17.20
N HIS A 358 -18.51 12.05 -17.46
CA HIS A 358 -17.21 11.57 -17.96
C HIS A 358 -16.23 11.22 -16.84
N ALA A 359 -16.49 11.67 -15.60
CA ALA A 359 -15.66 11.43 -14.43
C ALA A 359 -16.53 11.14 -13.20
N ARG A 360 -15.92 10.76 -12.08
CA ARG A 360 -16.66 10.62 -10.81
C ARG A 360 -17.07 12.01 -10.28
N GLN A 361 -18.15 12.06 -9.51
CA GLN A 361 -18.52 13.23 -8.70
C GLN A 361 -18.78 12.81 -7.27
N VAL A 362 -18.25 13.57 -6.31
CA VAL A 362 -18.49 13.34 -4.87
C VAL A 362 -19.42 14.43 -4.36
N LEU A 363 -20.59 14.03 -3.84
CA LEU A 363 -21.62 14.91 -3.31
C LEU A 363 -21.86 14.58 -1.84
N THR A 364 -22.15 15.59 -1.01
CA THR A 364 -22.56 15.36 0.38
C THR A 364 -24.05 15.04 0.42
N PHE A 365 -24.42 13.85 0.92
CA PHE A 365 -25.81 13.45 1.14
C PHE A 365 -26.35 14.00 2.45
N GLU A 366 -25.58 13.83 3.51
CA GLU A 366 -25.96 14.20 4.86
C GLU A 366 -24.71 14.49 5.68
N ASP A 367 -24.81 15.52 6.52
CA ASP A 367 -23.79 15.92 7.48
C ASP A 367 -24.51 16.31 8.77
N THR A 368 -24.37 15.49 9.80
CA THR A 368 -25.14 15.59 11.04
C THR A 368 -24.25 15.49 12.26
N GLU A 369 -24.61 16.21 13.33
CA GLU A 369 -23.97 16.07 14.64
C GLU A 369 -24.87 15.22 15.55
N VAL A 370 -24.29 14.20 16.16
CA VAL A 370 -24.96 13.27 17.08
C VAL A 370 -24.30 13.40 18.45
N ALA A 371 -25.11 13.59 19.49
CA ALA A 371 -24.61 13.59 20.86
C ALA A 371 -24.20 12.17 21.27
N LEU A 372 -22.98 12.04 21.79
CA LEU A 372 -22.46 10.79 22.32
C LEU A 372 -22.87 10.59 23.80
N PRO A 373 -22.94 9.33 24.28
CA PRO A 373 -23.32 9.03 25.67
C PRO A 373 -22.40 9.65 26.73
N ASP A 374 -21.14 9.95 26.37
CA ASP A 374 -20.12 10.57 27.22
C ASP A 374 -20.20 12.12 27.22
N GLY A 375 -21.20 12.70 26.55
CA GLY A 375 -21.37 14.15 26.42
C GLY A 375 -20.58 14.77 25.26
N GLY A 376 -19.82 13.97 24.50
CA GLY A 376 -19.17 14.39 23.27
C GLY A 376 -20.14 14.61 22.11
N VAL A 377 -19.63 15.12 20.99
CA VAL A 377 -20.37 15.24 19.73
C VAL A 377 -19.61 14.50 18.63
N GLU A 378 -20.32 13.61 17.95
CA GLU A 378 -19.84 12.88 16.77
C GLU A 378 -20.45 13.50 15.52
N ARG A 379 -19.59 13.88 14.55
CA ARG A 379 -20.04 14.32 13.23
C ARG A 379 -20.13 13.13 12.28
N ARG A 380 -21.29 12.89 11.69
CA ARG A 380 -21.55 11.81 10.74
C ARG A 380 -21.77 12.39 9.35
N GLU A 381 -20.84 12.11 8.45
CA GLU A 381 -20.88 12.57 7.06
C GLU A 381 -21.12 11.39 6.13
N THR A 382 -22.10 11.52 5.22
CA THR A 382 -22.37 10.54 4.17
C THR A 382 -22.05 11.16 2.82
N LEU A 383 -21.13 10.54 2.09
CA LEU A 383 -20.69 10.98 0.76
C LEU A 383 -21.28 10.07 -0.31
N LEU A 384 -21.92 10.68 -1.32
CA LEU A 384 -22.40 10.02 -2.53
C LEU A 384 -21.34 10.12 -3.62
N TRP A 385 -20.91 8.98 -4.09
CA TRP A 385 -19.94 8.83 -5.16
C TRP A 385 -20.69 8.46 -6.43
N ASP A 386 -20.96 9.45 -7.28
CA ASP A 386 -21.53 9.23 -8.60
C ASP A 386 -20.44 8.78 -9.57
N MET A 387 -20.45 7.49 -9.91
CA MET A 387 -19.46 6.91 -10.82
C MET A 387 -19.90 7.11 -12.27
N ALA A 388 -18.96 7.39 -13.17
CA ALA A 388 -19.27 7.43 -14.60
C ALA A 388 -19.77 6.05 -15.09
N GLY A 389 -20.71 6.03 -16.02
CA GLY A 389 -21.38 4.77 -16.42
C GLY A 389 -20.79 4.08 -17.65
N GLN A 390 -19.76 4.62 -18.30
CA GLN A 390 -19.32 4.09 -19.59
C GLN A 390 -18.52 2.80 -19.44
N SER A 391 -18.75 1.85 -20.34
CA SER A 391 -18.19 0.50 -20.28
C SER A 391 -16.66 0.45 -20.40
N GLY A 392 -16.03 1.45 -21.01
CA GLY A 392 -14.56 1.60 -21.09
C GLY A 392 -13.88 1.95 -19.77
N TYR A 393 -14.61 2.52 -18.81
CA TYR A 393 -14.08 3.02 -17.54
C TYR A 393 -14.32 2.09 -16.35
N ARG A 394 -15.01 0.97 -16.60
CA ARG A 394 -15.32 -0.06 -15.60
C ARG A 394 -14.08 -0.52 -14.81
N LEU A 395 -12.89 -0.56 -15.43
CA LEU A 395 -11.62 -0.88 -14.77
C LEU A 395 -11.15 0.20 -13.78
N ILE A 396 -11.25 1.49 -14.14
CA ILE A 396 -10.88 2.60 -13.25
C ILE A 396 -11.88 2.73 -12.10
N HIS A 397 -13.17 2.53 -12.38
CA HIS A 397 -14.21 2.64 -11.35
C HIS A 397 -14.13 1.53 -10.29
N GLN A 398 -13.66 0.33 -10.64
CA GLN A 398 -13.44 -0.74 -9.68
C GLN A 398 -12.44 -0.36 -8.58
N LEU A 399 -11.45 0.48 -8.89
CA LEU A 399 -10.48 0.98 -7.91
C LEU A 399 -11.16 1.79 -6.79
N HIS A 400 -12.29 2.42 -7.10
CA HIS A 400 -13.03 3.29 -6.20
C HIS A 400 -14.20 2.58 -5.50
N LEU A 401 -14.45 1.29 -5.76
CA LEU A 401 -15.52 0.53 -5.10
C LEU A 401 -15.10 -0.01 -3.72
N ALA A 402 -13.81 0.01 -3.42
CA ALA A 402 -13.28 -0.33 -2.10
C ALA A 402 -13.88 0.61 -1.03
N GLU A 403 -14.06 0.06 0.17
CA GLU A 403 -14.57 0.76 1.36
C GLU A 403 -15.97 1.36 1.21
N ALA A 404 -16.71 1.01 0.15
CA ALA A 404 -18.11 1.40 0.05
C ALA A 404 -18.91 0.78 1.21
N THR A 405 -19.63 1.62 1.95
CA THR A 405 -20.51 1.21 3.05
C THR A 405 -21.87 0.74 2.52
N ALA A 406 -22.34 1.40 1.47
CA ALA A 406 -23.56 1.04 0.77
C ALA A 406 -23.43 1.34 -0.72
N ALA A 407 -24.28 0.71 -1.54
CA ALA A 407 -24.29 0.94 -2.99
C ALA A 407 -25.70 1.08 -3.55
N LEU A 408 -25.85 1.93 -4.56
CA LEU A 408 -27.04 2.05 -5.39
C LEU A 408 -26.71 1.49 -6.78
N ILE A 409 -27.30 0.34 -7.12
CA ILE A 409 -27.21 -0.21 -8.48
C ILE A 409 -28.36 0.36 -9.29
N VAL A 410 -28.05 1.37 -10.10
CA VAL A 410 -29.00 2.15 -10.87
C VAL A 410 -29.12 1.58 -12.29
N PHE A 411 -30.34 1.34 -12.74
CA PHE A 411 -30.62 0.90 -14.10
C PHE A 411 -31.80 1.66 -14.72
N ASP A 412 -31.84 1.72 -16.04
CA ASP A 412 -32.98 2.25 -16.79
C ASP A 412 -33.95 1.10 -17.06
N GLY A 413 -35.20 1.26 -16.62
CA GLY A 413 -36.25 0.25 -16.81
C GLY A 413 -36.57 -0.03 -18.28
N ARG A 414 -36.20 0.86 -19.23
CA ARG A 414 -36.64 0.79 -20.63
C ARG A 414 -35.74 -0.02 -21.57
N SER A 415 -34.68 -0.68 -21.09
CA SER A 415 -33.78 -1.46 -21.95
C SER A 415 -34.55 -2.49 -22.81
N GLU A 416 -34.35 -2.44 -24.14
CA GLU A 416 -35.12 -3.24 -25.11
C GLU A 416 -34.73 -4.73 -25.16
N THR A 417 -33.58 -5.12 -24.60
CA THR A 417 -33.07 -6.50 -24.61
C THR A 417 -33.13 -7.17 -23.23
N ASP A 418 -32.29 -6.72 -22.29
CA ASP A 418 -32.34 -7.12 -20.89
C ASP A 418 -32.02 -5.92 -19.98
N PRO A 419 -32.98 -5.40 -19.19
CA PRO A 419 -32.75 -4.29 -18.27
C PRO A 419 -31.80 -4.63 -17.11
N PHE A 420 -31.53 -5.93 -16.87
CA PHE A 420 -30.74 -6.38 -15.71
C PHE A 420 -29.30 -6.79 -16.03
N ALA A 421 -28.87 -6.73 -17.28
CA ALA A 421 -27.52 -7.16 -17.69
C ALA A 421 -26.43 -6.41 -16.91
N GLY A 422 -26.49 -5.06 -16.92
CA GLY A 422 -25.58 -4.22 -16.14
C GLY A 422 -25.70 -4.41 -14.62
N VAL A 423 -26.89 -4.75 -14.12
CA VAL A 423 -27.11 -4.97 -12.67
C VAL A 423 -26.26 -6.14 -12.16
N ARG A 424 -26.23 -7.25 -12.91
CA ARG A 424 -25.42 -8.43 -12.55
C ARG A 424 -23.93 -8.13 -12.53
N TYR A 425 -23.45 -7.34 -13.49
CA TYR A 425 -22.06 -6.90 -13.52
C TYR A 425 -21.70 -6.09 -12.27
N TRP A 426 -22.46 -5.04 -11.97
CA TRP A 426 -22.16 -4.14 -10.85
C TRP A 426 -22.31 -4.82 -9.49
N ALA A 427 -23.31 -5.69 -9.33
CA ALA A 427 -23.46 -6.49 -8.10
C ALA A 427 -22.25 -7.40 -7.86
N ARG A 428 -21.73 -8.03 -8.92
CA ARG A 428 -20.51 -8.85 -8.84
C ARG A 428 -19.26 -8.02 -8.55
N ALA A 429 -19.12 -6.86 -9.19
CA ALA A 429 -17.99 -5.95 -8.93
C ALA A 429 -17.98 -5.42 -7.50
N LEU A 430 -19.15 -5.06 -6.95
CA LEU A 430 -19.28 -4.62 -5.55
C LEU A 430 -18.95 -5.74 -4.55
N ARG A 431 -19.46 -6.95 -4.80
CA ARG A 431 -19.13 -8.14 -3.99
C ARG A 431 -17.63 -8.42 -4.00
N GLN A 432 -16.96 -8.19 -5.12
CA GLN A 432 -15.53 -8.39 -5.25
C GLN A 432 -14.69 -7.36 -4.47
N GLN A 433 -15.17 -6.11 -4.34
CA GLN A 433 -14.34 -4.99 -3.83
C GLN A 433 -14.66 -4.55 -2.40
N SER A 434 -15.92 -4.61 -1.95
CA SER A 434 -16.32 -4.09 -0.63
C SER A 434 -17.35 -4.94 0.10
N GLY A 435 -18.07 -5.84 -0.59
CA GLY A 435 -19.15 -6.60 0.04
C GLY A 435 -20.33 -5.74 0.52
N ALA A 436 -20.37 -4.46 0.12
CA ALA A 436 -21.35 -3.49 0.56
C ALA A 436 -22.78 -3.94 0.30
N ALA A 437 -23.69 -3.61 1.22
CA ALA A 437 -25.12 -3.81 1.00
C ALA A 437 -25.61 -2.91 -0.14
N ALA A 438 -26.29 -3.52 -1.11
CA ALA A 438 -26.67 -2.87 -2.35
C ALA A 438 -28.20 -2.78 -2.53
N LEU A 439 -28.66 -1.58 -2.88
CA LEU A 439 -30.06 -1.28 -3.22
C LEU A 439 -30.21 -1.25 -4.75
N LEU A 440 -31.25 -1.91 -5.27
CA LEU A 440 -31.58 -1.88 -6.69
C LEU A 440 -32.46 -0.66 -6.99
N VAL A 441 -32.07 0.19 -7.94
CA VAL A 441 -32.80 1.42 -8.25
C VAL A 441 -33.13 1.48 -9.73
N ALA A 442 -34.42 1.40 -10.07
CA ALA A 442 -34.91 1.79 -11.38
C ALA A 442 -35.02 3.32 -11.40
N ALA A 443 -34.14 3.99 -12.11
CA ALA A 443 -34.19 5.45 -12.25
C ALA A 443 -34.99 5.85 -13.49
N ARG A 444 -35.36 7.14 -13.57
CA ARG A 444 -36.13 7.74 -14.68
C ARG A 444 -37.52 7.12 -14.88
N GLY A 445 -38.20 6.77 -13.78
CA GLY A 445 -39.57 6.26 -13.83
C GLY A 445 -40.61 7.22 -14.44
N ASP A 446 -40.25 8.47 -14.71
CA ASP A 446 -41.04 9.43 -15.50
C ASP A 446 -41.09 9.07 -17.00
N ARG A 447 -40.20 8.21 -17.49
CA ARG A 447 -40.11 7.79 -18.90
C ARG A 447 -40.81 6.46 -19.21
N GLY A 448 -41.42 5.82 -18.21
CA GLY A 448 -42.04 4.50 -18.28
C GLY A 448 -41.59 3.59 -17.13
N GLY A 449 -42.43 2.62 -16.74
CA GLY A 449 -42.10 1.63 -15.69
C GLY A 449 -41.24 0.47 -16.20
N VAL A 450 -40.80 -0.41 -15.30
CA VAL A 450 -39.98 -1.57 -15.65
C VAL A 450 -40.85 -2.66 -16.31
N PRO A 451 -40.51 -3.19 -17.51
CA PRO A 451 -41.28 -4.22 -18.21
C PRO A 451 -41.12 -5.63 -17.60
N ALA A 452 -40.69 -5.74 -16.34
CA ALA A 452 -40.48 -6.99 -15.61
C ALA A 452 -41.44 -7.05 -14.43
N GLY A 453 -42.16 -8.17 -14.27
CA GLY A 453 -43.05 -8.34 -13.11
C GLY A 453 -42.28 -8.52 -11.80
N ASP A 454 -42.93 -8.19 -10.68
CA ASP A 454 -42.35 -8.22 -9.32
C ASP A 454 -41.61 -9.52 -8.98
N LYS A 455 -42.10 -10.67 -9.46
CA LYS A 455 -41.46 -11.98 -9.26
C LYS A 455 -40.06 -12.06 -9.86
N ARG A 456 -39.84 -11.47 -11.04
CA ARG A 456 -38.54 -11.46 -11.72
C ARG A 456 -37.56 -10.55 -10.98
N ILE A 457 -38.04 -9.41 -10.48
CA ILE A 457 -37.24 -8.47 -9.68
C ILE A 457 -36.87 -9.10 -8.34
N ALA A 458 -37.81 -9.75 -7.66
CA ALA A 458 -37.56 -10.48 -6.42
C ALA A 458 -36.52 -11.59 -6.62
N ALA A 459 -36.67 -12.42 -7.66
CA ALA A 459 -35.71 -13.48 -7.96
C ALA A 459 -34.29 -12.94 -8.24
N LEU A 460 -34.17 -11.82 -8.95
CA LEU A 460 -32.88 -11.17 -9.21
C LEU A 460 -32.25 -10.63 -7.92
N ARG A 461 -33.06 -10.03 -7.04
CA ARG A 461 -32.58 -9.54 -5.74
C ARG A 461 -32.10 -10.68 -4.87
N ASP A 462 -32.81 -11.80 -4.82
CA ASP A 462 -32.41 -12.98 -4.06
C ASP A 462 -31.14 -13.60 -4.64
N GLU A 463 -31.04 -13.72 -5.97
CA GLU A 463 -29.83 -14.17 -6.69
C GLU A 463 -28.60 -13.29 -6.34
N LEU A 464 -28.79 -11.97 -6.30
CA LEU A 464 -27.73 -10.97 -6.14
C LEU A 464 -27.59 -10.44 -4.71
N GLY A 465 -28.38 -10.93 -3.74
CA GLY A 465 -28.33 -10.50 -2.34
C GLY A 465 -28.61 -9.02 -2.14
N LEU A 466 -29.55 -8.45 -2.91
CA LEU A 466 -29.86 -7.01 -2.89
C LEU A 466 -30.93 -6.67 -1.84
N VAL A 467 -30.61 -5.74 -0.95
CA VAL A 467 -31.40 -5.47 0.27
C VAL A 467 -32.72 -4.72 0.01
N GLY A 468 -32.86 -4.04 -1.14
CA GLY A 468 -34.07 -3.28 -1.47
C GLY A 468 -34.24 -3.00 -2.96
N TYR A 469 -35.43 -2.54 -3.34
CA TYR A 469 -35.77 -2.11 -4.70
C TYR A 469 -36.63 -0.85 -4.69
N PHE A 470 -36.29 0.12 -5.54
CA PHE A 470 -36.98 1.41 -5.66
C PHE A 470 -37.18 1.81 -7.13
N GLU A 471 -38.34 2.38 -7.44
CA GLU A 471 -38.65 3.00 -8.72
C GLU A 471 -38.72 4.53 -8.56
N THR A 472 -37.65 5.20 -8.98
CA THR A 472 -37.44 6.63 -8.69
C THR A 472 -37.60 7.51 -9.92
N SER A 473 -38.05 8.75 -9.69
CA SER A 473 -37.90 9.84 -10.65
C SER A 473 -37.31 11.05 -9.96
N ALA A 474 -36.05 11.37 -10.28
CA ALA A 474 -35.39 12.58 -9.78
C ALA A 474 -36.10 13.86 -10.24
N ARG A 475 -36.72 13.85 -11.43
CA ARG A 475 -37.45 14.99 -11.99
C ARG A 475 -38.77 15.26 -11.25
N GLU A 476 -39.51 14.21 -10.90
CA GLU A 476 -40.81 14.32 -10.24
C GLU A 476 -40.74 14.18 -8.71
N GLY A 477 -39.59 13.81 -8.16
CA GLY A 477 -39.39 13.52 -6.73
C GLY A 477 -39.95 12.17 -6.27
N ARG A 478 -40.36 11.29 -7.19
CA ARG A 478 -40.97 9.99 -6.87
C ARG A 478 -39.98 9.07 -6.16
N GLN A 479 -40.39 8.52 -5.01
CA GLN A 479 -39.63 7.60 -4.15
C GLN A 479 -38.26 8.09 -3.66
N ILE A 480 -37.94 9.39 -3.84
CA ILE A 480 -36.67 9.94 -3.38
C ILE A 480 -36.57 9.94 -1.83
N PRO A 481 -37.60 10.36 -1.07
CA PRO A 481 -37.56 10.29 0.39
C PRO A 481 -37.41 8.86 0.93
N GLU A 482 -38.10 7.89 0.32
CA GLU A 482 -38.07 6.48 0.69
C GLU A 482 -36.70 5.86 0.38
N LEU A 483 -36.12 6.16 -0.77
CA LEU A 483 -34.75 5.75 -1.10
C LEU A 483 -33.75 6.36 -0.12
N ALA A 484 -33.89 7.65 0.21
CA ALA A 484 -33.03 8.32 1.19
C ALA A 484 -33.12 7.66 2.58
N ALA A 485 -34.32 7.27 3.02
CA ALA A 485 -34.52 6.52 4.26
C ALA A 485 -33.86 5.13 4.21
N ALA A 486 -33.95 4.44 3.07
CA ALA A 486 -33.32 3.14 2.88
C ALA A 486 -31.79 3.21 2.89
N ILE A 487 -31.19 4.25 2.28
CA ILE A 487 -29.74 4.50 2.34
C ILE A 487 -29.31 4.63 3.80
N ARG A 488 -30.00 5.47 4.59
CA ARG A 488 -29.70 5.65 6.03
C ARG A 488 -29.78 4.35 6.81
N ALA A 489 -30.81 3.53 6.56
CA ALA A 489 -31.01 2.25 7.23
C ALA A 489 -29.96 1.19 6.83
N THR A 490 -29.31 1.35 5.68
CA THR A 490 -28.27 0.43 5.18
C THR A 490 -26.91 0.72 5.82
N ILE A 491 -26.66 1.95 6.27
CA ILE A 491 -25.39 2.35 6.88
C ILE A 491 -25.36 1.90 8.35
N ASP A 492 -24.54 0.90 8.64
CA ASP A 492 -24.18 0.55 10.02
C ASP A 492 -23.09 1.49 10.53
N TRP A 493 -23.51 2.59 11.15
CA TRP A 493 -22.59 3.55 11.73
C TRP A 493 -21.67 2.95 12.79
N GLY A 494 -22.05 1.86 13.47
CA GLY A 494 -21.23 1.22 14.51
C GLY A 494 -20.06 0.41 13.95
N ALA A 495 -20.20 -0.14 12.75
CA ALA A 495 -19.17 -0.93 12.06
C ALA A 495 -18.08 -0.08 11.37
N LEU A 496 -18.32 1.22 11.19
CA LEU A 496 -17.33 2.13 10.58
C LEU A 496 -16.19 2.48 11.56
N PRO A 497 -14.99 2.88 11.09
CA PRO A 497 -13.97 3.37 12.00
C PRO A 497 -14.32 4.76 12.56
N LEU A 498 -14.09 4.97 13.86
CA LEU A 498 -14.16 6.31 14.46
C LEU A 498 -12.87 7.08 14.17
N SER A 499 -12.97 8.22 13.51
CA SER A 499 -11.82 9.11 13.38
C SER A 499 -11.80 10.16 14.49
N VAL A 500 -10.65 10.38 15.10
CA VAL A 500 -10.44 11.38 16.17
C VAL A 500 -9.31 12.32 15.78
N SER A 501 -9.63 13.61 15.65
CA SER A 501 -8.69 14.67 15.25
C SER A 501 -8.69 15.84 16.24
N THR A 502 -7.62 16.62 16.22
CA THR A 502 -7.47 17.89 16.94
C THR A 502 -8.20 19.02 16.22
N GLU A 503 -8.48 20.11 16.95
CA GLU A 503 -9.05 21.33 16.34
C GLU A 503 -8.17 21.92 15.23
N LEU A 504 -6.84 21.82 15.39
CA LEU A 504 -5.89 22.28 14.37
C LEU A 504 -6.08 21.49 13.08
N PHE A 505 -6.16 20.17 13.16
CA PHE A 505 -6.31 19.30 12.01
C PHE A 505 -7.64 19.53 11.30
N GLU A 506 -8.74 19.71 12.04
CA GLU A 506 -10.03 20.11 11.45
C GLU A 506 -9.94 21.48 10.77
N THR A 507 -9.23 22.44 11.36
CA THR A 507 -9.02 23.76 10.73
C THR A 507 -8.27 23.62 9.40
N ILE A 508 -7.22 22.80 9.36
CA ILE A 508 -6.47 22.51 8.13
C ILE A 508 -7.35 21.79 7.10
N LYS A 509 -8.12 20.78 7.53
CA LYS A 509 -9.06 20.04 6.68
C LYS A 509 -10.08 20.98 6.05
N GLN A 510 -10.70 21.85 6.83
CA GLN A 510 -11.69 22.82 6.34
C GLN A 510 -11.07 23.79 5.33
N PHE A 511 -9.84 24.25 5.57
CA PHE A 511 -9.11 25.07 4.61
C PHE A 511 -8.88 24.32 3.29
N LEU A 512 -8.36 23.09 3.35
CA LEU A 512 -8.05 22.29 2.15
C LEU A 512 -9.30 21.92 1.35
N VAL A 513 -10.40 21.58 2.02
CA VAL A 513 -11.71 21.34 1.37
C VAL A 513 -12.24 22.62 0.74
N GLY A 514 -12.08 23.77 1.40
CA GLY A 514 -12.43 25.08 0.83
C GLY A 514 -11.62 25.42 -0.43
N GLU A 515 -10.32 25.12 -0.44
CA GLU A 515 -9.47 25.30 -1.63
C GLU A 515 -9.91 24.39 -2.79
N ARG A 516 -10.31 23.14 -2.50
CA ARG A 516 -10.86 22.21 -3.50
C ARG A 516 -12.13 22.74 -4.15
N ASP A 517 -13.03 23.30 -3.34
CA ASP A 517 -14.32 23.80 -3.82
C ASP A 517 -14.17 25.13 -4.60
N GLY A 518 -12.96 25.71 -4.65
CA GLY A 518 -12.59 26.87 -5.46
C GLY A 518 -12.21 26.56 -6.92
N GLU A 519 -11.68 27.56 -7.62
CA GLU A 519 -11.28 27.42 -9.03
C GLU A 519 -9.95 26.66 -9.22
N ARG A 520 -9.08 26.69 -8.21
CA ARG A 520 -7.73 26.09 -8.25
C ARG A 520 -7.81 24.57 -8.36
N VAL A 521 -7.14 23.99 -9.34
CA VAL A 521 -7.11 22.53 -9.55
C VAL A 521 -5.83 21.92 -9.00
N LEU A 522 -4.69 22.56 -9.28
CA LEU A 522 -3.37 22.05 -8.94
C LEU A 522 -2.58 23.13 -8.19
N ALA A 523 -1.94 22.75 -7.08
CA ALA A 523 -1.05 23.64 -6.34
C ALA A 523 0.05 22.87 -5.63
N THR A 524 1.16 23.52 -5.29
CA THR A 524 2.20 22.86 -4.48
C THR A 524 1.77 22.81 -3.02
N ALA A 525 2.19 21.78 -2.27
CA ALA A 525 1.90 21.69 -0.83
C ALA A 525 2.49 22.90 -0.09
N GLY A 526 3.63 23.42 -0.54
CA GLY A 526 4.24 24.65 -0.04
C GLY A 526 3.41 25.92 -0.27
N ASP A 527 2.76 26.07 -1.42
CA ASP A 527 1.87 27.21 -1.68
C ASP A 527 0.59 27.12 -0.86
N LEU A 528 -0.02 25.93 -0.79
CA LEU A 528 -1.19 25.69 0.06
C LEU A 528 -0.87 25.98 1.54
N PHE A 529 0.30 25.56 2.03
CA PHE A 529 0.72 25.88 3.39
C PHE A 529 0.92 27.39 3.61
N ARG A 530 1.49 28.10 2.63
CA ARG A 530 1.68 29.55 2.70
C ARG A 530 0.32 30.28 2.74
N ASP A 531 -0.63 29.85 1.94
CA ASP A 531 -1.99 30.40 1.91
C ASP A 531 -2.73 30.07 3.21
N PHE A 532 -2.60 28.86 3.76
CA PHE A 532 -3.11 28.50 5.09
C PHE A 532 -2.56 29.42 6.18
N ARG A 533 -1.24 29.67 6.20
CA ARG A 533 -0.59 30.59 7.15
C ARG A 533 -1.13 32.02 7.04
N ARG A 534 -1.47 32.47 5.84
CA ARG A 534 -2.07 33.81 5.62
C ARG A 534 -3.50 33.90 6.16
N HIS A 535 -4.29 32.84 6.02
CA HIS A 535 -5.67 32.80 6.53
C HIS A 535 -5.72 32.59 8.05
N HIS A 536 -4.70 31.96 8.64
CA HIS A 536 -4.63 31.64 10.07
C HIS A 536 -3.38 32.23 10.76
N PRO A 537 -3.18 33.56 10.77
CA PRO A 537 -1.98 34.19 11.33
C PRO A 537 -1.87 34.06 12.86
N ALA A 538 -2.99 33.76 13.54
CA ALA A 538 -3.04 33.60 14.99
C ALA A 538 -2.46 32.25 15.46
N LEU A 539 -2.30 31.26 14.57
CA LEU A 539 -1.73 29.97 14.93
C LEU A 539 -0.20 30.10 15.16
N PRO A 540 0.32 29.60 16.29
CA PRO A 540 1.74 29.66 16.59
C PRO A 540 2.55 28.82 15.58
N ASP A 541 3.73 29.33 15.22
CA ASP A 541 4.68 28.67 14.31
C ASP A 541 5.84 28.08 15.13
N ASP A 542 5.51 27.05 15.91
CA ASP A 542 6.43 26.36 16.81
C ASP A 542 7.21 25.21 16.12
N GLY A 543 7.14 25.14 14.79
CA GLY A 543 7.72 24.07 13.98
C GLY A 543 6.84 22.83 13.82
N SER A 544 5.74 22.69 14.56
CA SER A 544 4.79 21.56 14.45
C SER A 544 3.71 21.76 13.38
N LEU A 545 3.46 23.02 13.02
CA LEU A 545 2.36 23.42 12.14
C LEU A 545 2.51 22.87 10.72
N ARG A 546 3.71 22.96 10.12
CA ARG A 546 3.98 22.41 8.78
C ARG A 546 3.86 20.89 8.73
N PRO A 547 4.50 20.12 9.64
CA PRO A 547 4.27 18.69 9.74
C PRO A 547 2.79 18.30 9.85
N SER A 548 2.02 18.99 10.69
CA SER A 548 0.57 18.78 10.87
C SER A 548 -0.21 19.07 9.59
N PHE A 549 0.17 20.10 8.84
CA PHE A 549 -0.41 20.42 7.56
C PHE A 549 -0.15 19.34 6.51
N ASP A 550 1.11 18.94 6.32
CA ASP A 550 1.47 17.91 5.34
C ASP A 550 0.81 16.56 5.70
N ALA A 551 0.67 16.29 6.99
CA ALA A 551 -0.04 15.15 7.57
C ALA A 551 -1.55 15.17 7.22
N CYS A 552 -2.20 16.33 7.29
CA CYS A 552 -3.59 16.48 6.87
C CYS A 552 -3.79 16.28 5.37
N VAL A 553 -2.88 16.81 4.53
CA VAL A 553 -2.90 16.57 3.08
C VAL A 553 -2.86 15.06 2.79
N ARG A 554 -2.01 14.29 3.48
CA ARG A 554 -1.92 12.83 3.33
C ARG A 554 -3.19 12.10 3.74
N LEU A 555 -3.85 12.51 4.82
CA LEU A 555 -5.12 11.91 5.23
C LEU A 555 -6.22 12.14 4.19
N LEU A 556 -6.31 13.35 3.65
CA LEU A 556 -7.29 13.66 2.61
C LEU A 556 -6.98 12.91 1.30
N GLU A 557 -5.71 12.64 1.03
CA GLU A 557 -5.30 11.75 -0.05
C GLU A 557 -5.74 10.29 0.15
N LEU A 558 -5.60 9.74 1.37
CA LEU A 558 -6.09 8.40 1.70
C LEU A 558 -7.61 8.26 1.52
N ARG A 559 -8.35 9.36 1.70
CA ARG A 559 -9.80 9.42 1.49
C ARG A 559 -10.19 9.82 0.07
N ASP A 560 -9.20 9.93 -0.81
CA ASP A 560 -9.36 10.22 -2.24
C ASP A 560 -10.12 11.54 -2.50
N LEU A 561 -9.98 12.48 -1.55
CA LEU A 561 -10.49 13.86 -1.59
C LEU A 561 -9.49 14.83 -2.20
N LEU A 562 -8.19 14.52 -2.10
CA LEU A 562 -7.07 15.20 -2.74
C LEU A 562 -6.14 14.13 -3.32
N ARG A 563 -5.19 14.50 -4.18
CA ARG A 563 -4.18 13.54 -4.67
C ARG A 563 -2.82 14.20 -4.80
N ARG A 564 -1.78 13.61 -4.21
CA ARG A 564 -0.41 14.11 -4.44
C ARG A 564 0.14 13.51 -5.71
N LEU A 565 0.79 14.35 -6.52
CA LEU A 565 1.56 13.85 -7.65
C LEU A 565 2.88 13.29 -7.14
N SER A 566 3.44 12.30 -7.84
CA SER A 566 4.71 11.67 -7.48
C SER A 566 5.93 12.57 -7.72
N PHE A 567 5.71 13.80 -8.20
CA PHE A 567 6.68 14.80 -8.60
C PHE A 567 6.19 16.22 -8.31
N GLY A 568 7.14 17.15 -8.13
CA GLY A 568 6.93 18.60 -8.04
C GLY A 568 6.24 19.10 -6.77
N ASP A 569 6.06 18.23 -5.76
CA ASP A 569 5.28 18.51 -4.53
C ASP A 569 3.86 19.03 -4.81
N PHE A 570 3.30 18.67 -5.96
CA PHE A 570 1.96 19.07 -6.38
C PHE A 570 0.89 18.25 -5.67
N VAL A 571 -0.17 18.96 -5.28
CA VAL A 571 -1.43 18.45 -4.75
C VAL A 571 -2.50 18.81 -5.76
N LEU A 572 -3.08 17.79 -6.37
CA LEU A 572 -4.29 17.88 -7.15
C LEU A 572 -5.47 17.98 -6.19
N LEU A 573 -6.10 19.15 -6.16
CA LEU A 573 -7.23 19.44 -5.29
C LEU A 573 -8.50 18.75 -5.76
N ARG A 574 -8.62 18.50 -7.06
CA ARG A 574 -9.76 17.81 -7.69
C ARG A 574 -9.32 16.50 -8.35
N PRO A 575 -9.18 15.40 -7.58
CA PRO A 575 -8.77 14.09 -8.10
C PRO A 575 -9.62 13.58 -9.27
N GLU A 576 -10.87 14.03 -9.37
CA GLU A 576 -11.80 13.69 -10.46
C GLU A 576 -11.26 14.09 -11.84
N MET A 577 -10.34 15.06 -11.89
CA MET A 577 -9.65 15.45 -13.12
C MET A 577 -8.76 14.34 -13.66
N LEU A 578 -8.17 13.48 -12.81
CA LEU A 578 -7.43 12.30 -13.28
C LEU A 578 -8.36 11.37 -14.05
N ASP A 579 -9.55 11.11 -13.50
CA ASP A 579 -10.55 10.24 -14.12
C ASP A 579 -11.03 10.82 -15.46
N PHE A 580 -11.26 12.13 -15.51
CA PHE A 580 -11.69 12.84 -16.72
C PHE A 580 -10.66 12.71 -17.85
N TYR A 581 -9.38 12.93 -17.55
CA TYR A 581 -8.30 12.83 -18.53
C TYR A 581 -7.98 11.38 -18.91
N ALA A 582 -7.97 10.46 -17.94
CA ALA A 582 -7.80 9.03 -18.20
C ALA A 582 -8.87 8.50 -19.17
N SER A 583 -10.11 8.93 -18.95
CA SER A 583 -11.25 8.58 -19.77
C SER A 583 -11.07 9.03 -21.23
N ALA A 584 -10.68 10.29 -21.45
CA ALA A 584 -10.45 10.80 -22.80
C ALA A 584 -9.30 10.11 -23.54
N LEU A 585 -8.21 9.76 -22.84
CA LEU A 585 -7.10 9.00 -23.43
C LEU A 585 -7.53 7.60 -23.87
N ILE A 586 -8.33 6.92 -23.04
CA ILE A 586 -8.86 5.59 -23.31
C ILE A 586 -9.83 5.61 -24.50
N ASP A 587 -10.68 6.64 -24.58
CA ASP A 587 -11.64 6.80 -25.69
C ASP A 587 -10.92 7.07 -27.02
N GLU A 588 -9.90 7.92 -27.01
CA GLU A 588 -9.07 8.15 -28.20
C GLU A 588 -8.38 6.87 -28.64
N ALA A 589 -7.84 6.08 -27.70
CA ALA A 589 -7.23 4.79 -28.03
C ALA A 589 -8.24 3.81 -28.64
N ARG A 590 -9.48 3.78 -28.12
CA ARG A 590 -10.57 2.96 -28.68
C ARG A 590 -11.00 3.43 -30.08
N ALA A 591 -10.95 4.73 -30.34
CA ALA A 591 -11.41 5.33 -31.60
C ALA A 591 -10.44 5.11 -32.77
N GLN A 592 -9.27 4.52 -32.54
CA GLN A 592 -8.30 4.24 -33.60
C GLN A 592 -8.88 3.32 -34.70
N PRO A 593 -8.71 3.68 -35.99
CA PRO A 593 -9.32 2.93 -37.10
C PRO A 593 -8.81 1.50 -37.29
N ASP A 594 -7.57 1.23 -36.89
CA ASP A 594 -6.91 -0.09 -37.00
C ASP A 594 -7.30 -1.04 -35.85
N GLY A 595 -8.01 -0.53 -34.83
CA GLY A 595 -8.47 -1.30 -33.69
C GLY A 595 -7.38 -1.79 -32.76
N LEU A 596 -6.17 -1.19 -32.84
CA LEU A 596 -5.01 -1.54 -32.03
C LEU A 596 -5.11 -1.05 -30.58
N GLY A 597 -6.12 -0.23 -30.26
CA GLY A 597 -6.38 0.20 -28.89
C GLY A 597 -5.19 0.94 -28.29
N CYS A 598 -4.43 1.68 -29.09
CA CYS A 598 -3.20 2.33 -28.67
C CYS A 598 -3.27 3.86 -28.81
N LEU A 599 -2.33 4.56 -28.18
CA LEU A 599 -2.18 6.00 -28.33
C LEU A 599 -0.71 6.38 -28.17
N SER A 600 -0.19 7.16 -29.11
CA SER A 600 1.17 7.68 -29.03
C SER A 600 1.38 8.46 -27.73
N GLU A 601 2.36 8.04 -26.92
CA GLU A 601 2.64 8.66 -25.62
C GLU A 601 2.98 10.16 -25.76
N PRO A 602 3.80 10.60 -26.75
CA PRO A 602 3.99 12.03 -27.01
C PRO A 602 2.68 12.79 -27.31
N ARG A 603 1.74 12.22 -28.09
CA ARG A 603 0.44 12.85 -28.36
C ARG A 603 -0.42 12.92 -27.10
N ALA A 604 -0.45 11.84 -26.32
CA ALA A 604 -1.14 11.79 -25.04
C ALA A 604 -0.64 12.90 -24.09
N LEU A 605 0.69 13.04 -23.93
CA LEU A 605 1.29 14.04 -23.04
C LEU A 605 1.20 15.49 -23.57
N ALA A 606 0.94 15.67 -24.87
CA ALA A 606 0.70 16.97 -25.49
C ALA A 606 -0.76 17.43 -25.40
N GLY A 607 -1.69 16.58 -24.94
CA GLY A 607 -3.12 16.90 -24.93
C GLY A 607 -3.77 16.85 -26.32
N ASP A 608 -3.14 16.19 -27.30
CA ASP A 608 -3.54 16.14 -28.71
C ASP A 608 -4.56 15.01 -28.98
N PHE A 609 -5.73 15.15 -28.35
CA PHE A 609 -6.89 14.26 -28.50
C PHE A 609 -8.20 15.03 -28.25
N PRO A 610 -9.35 14.55 -28.74
CA PRO A 610 -10.64 15.24 -28.56
C PRO A 610 -11.11 15.26 -27.10
N MET A 611 -11.47 16.43 -26.59
CA MET A 611 -12.06 16.59 -25.25
C MET A 611 -12.86 17.91 -25.17
N PRO A 612 -13.96 17.98 -24.40
CA PRO A 612 -14.69 19.23 -24.17
C PRO A 612 -13.79 20.35 -23.62
N SER A 613 -13.91 21.56 -24.16
CA SER A 613 -13.13 22.73 -23.72
C SER A 613 -13.45 23.16 -22.29
N ASP A 614 -14.70 22.96 -21.86
CA ASP A 614 -15.26 23.53 -20.63
C ASP A 614 -14.81 22.81 -19.34
N GLY A 615 -13.80 21.94 -19.46
CA GLY A 615 -13.14 21.27 -18.33
C GLY A 615 -11.63 21.09 -18.50
N ARG A 616 -11.02 21.65 -19.55
CA ARG A 616 -9.57 21.51 -19.78
C ARG A 616 -8.76 22.47 -18.93
N LEU A 617 -7.64 21.97 -18.42
CA LEU A 617 -6.67 22.78 -17.69
C LEU A 617 -5.82 23.65 -18.63
N PRO A 618 -5.19 24.72 -18.12
CA PRO A 618 -4.16 25.43 -18.85
C PRO A 618 -3.04 24.48 -19.29
N ALA A 619 -2.48 24.67 -20.48
CA ALA A 619 -1.52 23.73 -21.10
C ALA A 619 -0.36 23.29 -20.20
N ALA A 620 0.14 24.18 -19.34
CA ALA A 620 1.22 23.85 -18.40
C ALA A 620 0.78 22.87 -17.30
N GLU A 621 -0.39 23.10 -16.70
CA GLU A 621 -0.98 22.22 -15.68
C GLU A 621 -1.53 20.93 -16.29
N GLU A 622 -2.14 21.03 -17.48
CA GLU A 622 -2.64 19.90 -18.26
C GLU A 622 -1.53 18.89 -18.54
N ARG A 623 -0.34 19.35 -18.97
CA ARG A 623 0.81 18.47 -19.21
C ARG A 623 1.24 17.71 -17.95
N LEU A 624 1.28 18.37 -16.79
CA LEU A 624 1.63 17.71 -15.52
C LEU A 624 0.59 16.67 -15.13
N LEU A 625 -0.70 17.01 -15.30
CA LEU A 625 -1.79 16.09 -15.03
C LEU A 625 -1.74 14.87 -15.96
N LEU A 626 -1.48 15.06 -17.25
CA LEU A 626 -1.37 13.97 -18.22
C LEU A 626 -0.23 13.00 -17.89
N ILE A 627 0.91 13.52 -17.43
CA ILE A 627 2.01 12.66 -16.94
C ILE A 627 1.52 11.81 -15.75
N ALA A 628 0.82 12.42 -14.81
CA ALA A 628 0.27 11.71 -13.65
C ALA A 628 -0.80 10.67 -14.04
N VAL A 629 -1.65 10.97 -15.03
CA VAL A 629 -2.64 10.03 -15.58
C VAL A 629 -1.94 8.82 -16.19
N VAL A 630 -0.93 9.04 -17.04
CA VAL A 630 -0.15 7.93 -17.65
C VAL A 630 0.53 7.10 -16.57
N GLU A 631 1.12 7.73 -15.55
CA GLU A 631 1.68 7.03 -14.40
C GLU A 631 0.66 6.13 -13.70
N GLU A 632 -0.56 6.64 -13.46
CA GLU A 632 -1.64 5.89 -12.78
C GLU A 632 -2.14 4.71 -13.61
N LEU A 633 -2.38 4.92 -14.91
CA LEU A 633 -2.81 3.85 -15.82
C LEU A 633 -1.78 2.69 -15.87
N LEU A 634 -0.49 3.01 -15.82
CA LEU A 634 0.58 2.01 -15.79
C LEU A 634 0.68 1.32 -14.41
N ARG A 635 0.53 2.08 -13.32
CA ARG A 635 0.54 1.58 -11.93
C ARG A 635 -0.55 0.53 -11.69
N HIS A 636 -1.70 0.66 -12.34
CA HIS A 636 -2.83 -0.27 -12.17
C HIS A 636 -2.89 -1.39 -13.22
N ASP A 637 -1.83 -1.58 -14.02
CA ASP A 637 -1.79 -2.57 -15.11
C ASP A 637 -2.90 -2.36 -16.16
N LEU A 638 -3.33 -1.11 -16.37
CA LEU A 638 -4.41 -0.76 -17.32
C LEU A 638 -3.88 -0.55 -18.74
N GLY A 639 -2.60 -0.21 -18.87
CA GLY A 639 -1.90 -0.08 -20.15
C GLY A 639 -0.45 -0.56 -20.07
N LEU A 640 0.17 -0.68 -21.24
CA LEU A 640 1.60 -0.98 -21.38
C LEU A 640 2.25 -0.04 -22.39
N ARG A 641 3.58 0.15 -22.26
CA ARG A 641 4.37 0.85 -23.26
C ARG A 641 4.89 -0.16 -24.28
N GLU A 642 4.61 0.09 -25.55
CA GLU A 642 5.24 -0.60 -26.66
C GLU A 642 6.13 0.36 -27.44
N PHE A 643 7.26 -0.15 -27.91
CA PHE A 643 8.19 0.60 -28.75
C PHE A 643 7.91 0.26 -30.20
N SER A 644 7.48 1.26 -30.97
CA SER A 644 7.28 1.18 -32.41
C SER A 644 8.36 1.99 -33.13
N ASP A 645 8.45 1.84 -34.46
CA ASP A 645 9.35 2.64 -35.28
C ASP A 645 9.05 4.16 -35.18
N SER A 646 7.81 4.51 -34.82
CA SER A 646 7.33 5.89 -34.62
C SER A 646 7.54 6.44 -33.21
N GLY A 647 8.01 5.63 -32.25
CA GLY A 647 8.25 6.04 -30.87
C GLY A 647 7.64 5.12 -29.84
N VAL A 648 7.07 5.69 -28.79
CA VAL A 648 6.47 4.94 -27.68
C VAL A 648 4.96 5.08 -27.75
N ASP A 649 4.27 3.96 -27.81
CA ASP A 649 2.81 3.88 -27.83
C ASP A 649 2.30 3.30 -26.50
N LEU A 650 1.21 3.86 -25.99
CA LEU A 650 0.45 3.33 -24.87
C LEU A 650 -0.61 2.38 -25.41
N VAL A 651 -0.49 1.08 -25.16
CA VAL A 651 -1.46 0.08 -25.60
C VAL A 651 -2.38 -0.28 -24.44
N PHE A 652 -3.69 -0.26 -24.69
CA PHE A 652 -4.73 -0.59 -23.72
C PHE A 652 -5.46 -1.87 -24.15
N PRO A 653 -5.10 -3.05 -23.60
CA PRO A 653 -5.68 -4.31 -24.06
C PRO A 653 -7.20 -4.40 -23.89
N SER A 654 -7.77 -3.62 -22.97
CA SER A 654 -9.21 -3.49 -22.76
C SER A 654 -9.95 -2.73 -23.88
N GLN A 655 -9.22 -2.01 -24.75
CA GLN A 655 -9.77 -1.17 -25.82
C GLN A 655 -9.51 -1.73 -27.22
N LEU A 656 -8.83 -2.87 -27.33
CA LEU A 656 -8.70 -3.58 -28.60
C LEU A 656 -10.09 -3.90 -29.16
N THR A 657 -10.32 -3.53 -30.41
CA THR A 657 -11.59 -3.81 -31.10
C THR A 657 -11.46 -4.96 -32.10
N ALA A 658 -10.25 -5.25 -32.56
CA ALA A 658 -9.97 -6.39 -33.43
C ALA A 658 -10.09 -7.71 -32.65
N ASP A 659 -10.96 -8.60 -33.14
CA ASP A 659 -11.02 -9.99 -32.69
C ASP A 659 -9.93 -10.83 -33.37
N ARG A 660 -9.45 -11.83 -32.65
CA ARG A 660 -8.54 -12.84 -33.17
C ARG A 660 -9.20 -13.60 -34.33
N PRO A 661 -8.51 -13.78 -35.48
CA PRO A 661 -9.04 -14.59 -36.59
C PRO A 661 -9.31 -16.04 -36.16
N ILE A 662 -10.46 -16.60 -36.54
CA ILE A 662 -10.87 -17.96 -36.19
C ILE A 662 -9.87 -19.01 -36.69
N ASP A 663 -9.30 -18.80 -37.88
CA ASP A 663 -8.35 -19.72 -38.51
C ASP A 663 -6.94 -19.68 -37.87
N ALA A 664 -6.70 -18.77 -36.92
CA ALA A 664 -5.42 -18.61 -36.23
C ALA A 664 -5.36 -19.39 -34.90
N ASP A 665 -6.42 -20.09 -34.52
CA ASP A 665 -6.43 -20.92 -33.31
C ASP A 665 -5.74 -22.26 -33.59
N PRO A 666 -4.63 -22.60 -32.89
CA PRO A 666 -4.07 -23.93 -33.02
C PRO A 666 -5.10 -24.96 -32.53
N GLU A 667 -5.21 -26.10 -33.24
CA GLU A 667 -6.16 -27.19 -32.95
C GLU A 667 -6.02 -27.78 -31.52
N ALA A 668 -4.98 -27.41 -30.78
CA ALA A 668 -4.62 -27.95 -29.46
C ALA A 668 -4.94 -26.98 -28.31
N ALA A 669 -6.23 -26.73 -28.05
CA ALA A 669 -6.66 -26.18 -26.76
C ALA A 669 -6.36 -27.20 -25.65
N ASP A 670 -5.56 -26.81 -24.65
CA ASP A 670 -5.02 -27.74 -23.63
C ASP A 670 -5.80 -27.62 -22.32
N VAL A 671 -6.13 -26.39 -21.89
CA VAL A 671 -6.87 -26.10 -20.65
C VAL A 671 -7.93 -25.03 -20.87
N VAL A 672 -9.07 -25.19 -20.19
CA VAL A 672 -10.12 -24.19 -20.10
C VAL A 672 -10.34 -23.79 -18.64
N PHE A 673 -10.31 -22.49 -18.38
CA PHE A 673 -10.68 -21.90 -17.09
C PHE A 673 -12.04 -21.23 -17.22
N ARG A 674 -12.98 -21.56 -16.32
CA ARG A 674 -14.25 -20.85 -16.17
C ARG A 674 -14.24 -20.06 -14.87
N PHE A 675 -14.70 -18.82 -14.90
CA PHE A 675 -14.68 -17.94 -13.73
C PHE A 675 -15.75 -16.86 -13.80
N ASP A 676 -16.14 -16.35 -12.63
CA ASP A 676 -17.09 -15.24 -12.52
C ASP A 676 -16.34 -13.94 -12.13
N GLY A 677 -16.76 -12.80 -12.68
CA GLY A 677 -16.16 -11.50 -12.40
C GLY A 677 -16.06 -10.61 -13.64
N ALA A 678 -15.20 -9.58 -13.59
CA ALA A 678 -15.00 -8.66 -14.70
C ALA A 678 -14.10 -9.26 -15.80
N VAL A 679 -14.66 -10.14 -16.62
CA VAL A 679 -13.97 -10.97 -17.62
C VAL A 679 -12.90 -10.22 -18.42
N HIS A 680 -13.28 -9.12 -19.07
CA HIS A 680 -12.35 -8.33 -19.89
C HIS A 680 -11.26 -7.63 -19.07
N ALA A 681 -11.56 -7.22 -17.82
CA ALA A 681 -10.58 -6.60 -16.93
C ALA A 681 -9.54 -7.62 -16.44
N VAL A 682 -10.01 -8.81 -16.07
CA VAL A 682 -9.16 -9.93 -15.66
C VAL A 682 -8.23 -10.34 -16.80
N TYR A 683 -8.77 -10.45 -18.02
CA TYR A 683 -7.99 -10.75 -19.22
C TYR A 683 -7.00 -9.65 -19.57
N ALA A 684 -7.43 -8.38 -19.65
CA ALA A 684 -6.56 -7.27 -20.02
C ALA A 684 -5.35 -7.18 -19.09
N THR A 685 -5.57 -7.33 -17.79
CA THR A 685 -4.49 -7.27 -16.80
C THR A 685 -3.60 -8.51 -16.79
N LEU A 686 -4.13 -9.69 -17.14
CA LEU A 686 -3.32 -10.89 -17.36
C LEU A 686 -2.34 -10.65 -18.52
N VAL A 687 -2.85 -10.08 -19.61
CA VAL A 687 -2.08 -9.80 -20.82
C VAL A 687 -0.98 -8.77 -20.56
N VAL A 688 -1.31 -7.65 -19.89
CA VAL A 688 -0.33 -6.63 -19.48
C VAL A 688 0.79 -7.24 -18.64
N ARG A 689 0.43 -8.08 -17.65
CA ARG A 689 1.42 -8.69 -16.76
C ARG A 689 2.30 -9.70 -17.51
N LEU A 690 1.72 -10.57 -18.34
CA LEU A 690 2.47 -11.54 -19.14
C LEU A 690 3.45 -10.87 -20.10
N SER A 691 3.07 -9.73 -20.72
CA SER A 691 3.98 -8.96 -21.59
C SER A 691 5.18 -8.36 -20.85
N ARG A 692 5.14 -8.29 -19.52
CA ARG A 692 6.24 -7.82 -18.66
C ARG A 692 7.04 -8.96 -18.02
N VAL A 693 6.61 -10.21 -18.19
CA VAL A 693 7.36 -11.36 -17.67
C VAL A 693 8.57 -11.61 -18.57
N SER A 694 9.76 -11.54 -18.00
CA SER A 694 11.02 -11.69 -18.73
C SER A 694 11.21 -13.05 -19.42
N ALA A 695 10.48 -14.10 -19.03
CA ALA A 695 10.52 -15.42 -19.65
C ALA A 695 9.78 -15.49 -21.01
N TYR A 696 8.94 -14.50 -21.33
CA TYR A 696 8.11 -14.47 -22.53
C TYR A 696 8.35 -13.18 -23.32
N SER A 697 8.18 -13.26 -24.63
CA SER A 697 8.06 -12.08 -25.49
C SER A 697 6.69 -12.08 -26.14
N GLN A 698 5.92 -11.01 -25.96
CA GLN A 698 4.64 -10.83 -26.63
C GLN A 698 4.83 -10.92 -28.15
N SER A 699 3.94 -11.65 -28.82
CA SER A 699 3.91 -11.76 -30.28
C SER A 699 2.77 -10.92 -30.85
N GLU A 700 1.53 -11.25 -30.51
CA GLU A 700 0.34 -10.58 -31.05
C GLU A 700 -0.76 -10.49 -29.98
N MET A 701 -1.62 -9.47 -30.08
CA MET A 701 -2.67 -9.17 -29.10
C MET A 701 -3.98 -8.76 -29.79
N TRP A 702 -5.09 -9.27 -29.27
CA TRP A 702 -6.45 -9.01 -29.74
C TRP A 702 -7.40 -8.84 -28.55
N ARG A 703 -8.61 -8.34 -28.85
CA ARG A 703 -9.68 -8.16 -27.87
C ARG A 703 -10.01 -9.43 -27.09
N ASN A 704 -9.94 -10.57 -27.76
CA ASN A 704 -10.35 -11.87 -27.25
C ASN A 704 -9.22 -12.92 -27.25
N GLY A 705 -7.97 -12.53 -27.47
CA GLY A 705 -6.84 -13.47 -27.40
C GLY A 705 -5.46 -12.83 -27.52
N SER A 706 -4.42 -13.56 -27.14
CA SER A 706 -3.02 -13.08 -27.14
C SER A 706 -2.04 -14.24 -27.29
N THR A 707 -0.88 -14.01 -27.90
CA THR A 707 0.17 -15.03 -28.08
C THR A 707 1.53 -14.55 -27.55
N TYR A 708 2.28 -15.49 -26.98
CA TYR A 708 3.58 -15.28 -26.36
C TYR A 708 4.57 -16.33 -26.83
N ARG A 709 5.79 -15.90 -27.14
CA ARG A 709 6.91 -16.79 -27.42
C ARG A 709 7.73 -16.96 -26.16
N ALA A 710 7.89 -18.20 -25.69
CA ALA A 710 8.75 -18.48 -24.54
C ALA A 710 10.22 -18.39 -24.96
N LYS A 711 11.09 -17.81 -24.12
CA LYS A 711 12.53 -17.70 -24.41
C LYS A 711 13.23 -19.05 -24.55
N VAL A 712 12.70 -20.07 -23.86
CA VAL A 712 13.16 -21.46 -23.95
C VAL A 712 12.61 -22.21 -25.16
N GLY A 713 11.76 -21.57 -25.98
CA GLY A 713 11.13 -22.13 -27.17
C GLY A 713 9.65 -22.49 -26.97
N GLY A 714 8.90 -22.46 -28.08
CA GLY A 714 7.46 -22.70 -28.12
C GLY A 714 6.59 -21.45 -28.02
N VAL A 715 5.33 -21.58 -28.44
CA VAL A 715 4.32 -20.52 -28.42
C VAL A 715 3.21 -20.90 -27.45
N CYS A 716 2.89 -19.98 -26.55
CA CYS A 716 1.78 -20.07 -25.61
C CYS A 716 0.73 -19.05 -25.98
N GLY A 717 -0.55 -19.38 -25.88
CA GLY A 717 -1.60 -18.43 -26.18
C GLY A 717 -2.83 -18.55 -25.30
N LEU A 718 -3.59 -17.46 -25.31
CA LEU A 718 -4.79 -17.25 -24.54
C LEU A 718 -5.93 -16.89 -25.48
N ARG A 719 -7.13 -17.37 -25.18
CA ARG A 719 -8.38 -16.93 -25.80
C ARG A 719 -9.43 -16.75 -24.72
N VAL A 720 -10.10 -15.60 -24.68
CA VAL A 720 -11.16 -15.30 -23.72
C VAL A 720 -12.49 -15.16 -24.44
N VAL A 721 -13.52 -15.78 -23.88
CA VAL A 721 -14.91 -15.67 -24.33
C VAL A 721 -15.77 -15.31 -23.14
N GLN A 722 -16.62 -14.31 -23.31
CA GLN A 722 -17.62 -13.96 -22.32
C GLN A 722 -18.94 -14.65 -22.68
N ALA A 723 -19.31 -15.68 -21.92
CA ALA A 723 -20.52 -16.46 -22.19
C ALA A 723 -21.80 -15.71 -21.80
N GLU A 724 -21.76 -15.02 -20.65
CA GLU A 724 -22.82 -14.17 -20.12
C GLU A 724 -22.19 -12.96 -19.42
N GLU A 725 -22.96 -11.92 -19.10
CA GLU A 725 -22.41 -10.77 -18.38
C GLU A 725 -21.83 -11.20 -17.03
N GLY A 726 -20.52 -10.95 -16.85
CA GLY A 726 -19.74 -11.34 -15.68
C GLY A 726 -19.35 -12.82 -15.57
N ARG A 727 -19.48 -13.64 -16.62
CA ARG A 727 -18.98 -15.04 -16.67
C ARG A 727 -18.04 -15.24 -17.84
N GLY A 728 -16.81 -15.66 -17.55
CA GLY A 728 -15.73 -15.79 -18.52
C GLY A 728 -15.28 -17.23 -18.69
N GLU A 729 -14.94 -17.58 -19.93
CA GLU A 729 -14.20 -18.78 -20.29
C GLU A 729 -12.86 -18.35 -20.90
N LEU A 730 -11.75 -18.76 -20.30
CA LEU A 730 -10.39 -18.49 -20.78
C LEU A 730 -9.73 -19.81 -21.16
N THR A 731 -9.45 -19.97 -22.44
CA THR A 731 -8.75 -21.12 -23.02
C THR A 731 -7.26 -20.83 -23.10
N VAL A 732 -6.44 -21.78 -22.66
CA VAL A 732 -4.98 -21.79 -22.83
C VAL A 732 -4.62 -22.83 -23.88
N PHE A 733 -3.77 -22.44 -24.82
CA PHE A 733 -3.31 -23.29 -25.91
C PHE A 733 -1.81 -23.17 -26.13
N PHE A 734 -1.23 -24.20 -26.74
CA PHE A 734 0.21 -24.31 -26.97
C PHE A 734 0.50 -24.87 -28.36
N ASP A 735 1.62 -24.48 -28.94
CA ASP A 735 2.15 -25.15 -30.11
C ASP A 735 2.84 -26.49 -29.75
N ALA A 736 3.17 -27.27 -30.77
CA ALA A 736 3.88 -28.54 -30.59
C ALA A 736 5.33 -28.37 -30.09
N ALA A 737 5.92 -27.18 -30.21
CA ALA A 737 7.29 -26.89 -29.81
C ALA A 737 7.42 -26.51 -28.32
N SER A 738 6.32 -26.15 -27.66
CA SER A 738 6.30 -25.86 -26.22
C SER A 738 6.60 -27.08 -25.36
N SER A 739 7.69 -26.99 -24.59
CA SER A 739 8.09 -28.01 -23.60
C SER A 739 7.04 -28.18 -22.50
N GLU A 740 7.04 -29.33 -21.83
CA GLU A 740 6.10 -29.58 -20.72
C GLU A 740 6.24 -28.56 -19.57
N GLU A 741 7.48 -28.14 -19.28
CA GLU A 741 7.77 -27.13 -18.27
C GLU A 741 7.16 -25.77 -18.65
N THR A 742 7.35 -25.31 -19.90
CA THR A 742 6.75 -24.06 -20.39
C THR A 742 5.23 -24.09 -20.29
N ARG A 743 4.61 -25.20 -20.71
CA ARG A 743 3.15 -25.37 -20.65
C ARG A 743 2.64 -25.26 -19.21
N TYR A 744 3.28 -26.00 -18.31
CA TYR A 744 2.91 -26.00 -16.89
C TYR A 744 3.07 -24.61 -16.25
N LEU A 745 4.22 -23.95 -16.44
CA LEU A 745 4.48 -22.63 -15.86
C LEU A 745 3.49 -21.57 -16.36
N PHE A 746 3.16 -21.60 -17.66
CA PHE A 746 2.19 -20.69 -18.23
C PHE A 746 0.77 -20.96 -17.69
N GLU A 747 0.35 -22.23 -17.63
CA GLU A 747 -0.94 -22.62 -17.04
C GLU A 747 -1.05 -22.20 -15.55
N ASP A 748 -0.02 -22.47 -14.76
CA ASP A 748 -0.02 -22.19 -13.32
C ASP A 748 -0.04 -20.68 -13.05
N TYR A 749 0.69 -19.89 -13.85
CA TYR A 749 0.62 -18.43 -13.79
C TYR A 749 -0.78 -17.89 -14.12
N VAL A 750 -1.41 -18.41 -15.19
CA VAL A 750 -2.78 -18.03 -15.57
C VAL A 750 -3.75 -18.38 -14.44
N HIS A 751 -3.65 -19.58 -13.88
CA HIS A 751 -4.50 -20.03 -12.79
C HIS A 751 -4.34 -19.17 -11.54
N ALA A 752 -3.10 -18.86 -11.14
CA ALA A 752 -2.80 -17.98 -10.01
C ALA A 752 -3.37 -16.57 -10.20
N HIS A 753 -3.24 -16.00 -11.41
CA HIS A 753 -3.81 -14.69 -11.74
C HIS A 753 -5.34 -14.70 -11.69
N LEU A 754 -5.99 -15.74 -12.24
CA LEU A 754 -7.45 -15.88 -12.19
C LEU A 754 -7.94 -16.00 -10.75
N ARG A 755 -7.29 -16.80 -9.90
CA ARG A 755 -7.64 -16.91 -8.47
C ARG A 755 -7.48 -15.58 -7.73
N ALA A 756 -6.54 -14.74 -8.14
CA ALA A 756 -6.30 -13.45 -7.51
C ALA A 756 -7.28 -12.36 -7.93
N ARG A 757 -7.89 -12.45 -9.13
CA ARG A 757 -8.69 -11.35 -9.71
C ARG A 757 -10.13 -11.73 -10.10
N ALA A 758 -10.50 -13.00 -10.09
CA ALA A 758 -11.89 -13.43 -10.24
C ALA A 758 -12.61 -13.40 -8.88
N ILE A 759 -13.93 -13.60 -8.87
CA ILE A 759 -14.68 -13.80 -7.64
C ILE A 759 -14.14 -15.04 -6.91
N ASP A 760 -13.93 -14.93 -5.61
CA ASP A 760 -13.33 -15.99 -4.81
C ASP A 760 -14.14 -17.31 -4.91
N GLY A 761 -13.43 -18.42 -5.02
CA GLY A 761 -14.02 -19.75 -5.23
C GLY A 761 -14.72 -20.00 -6.58
N SER A 762 -14.79 -19.02 -7.50
CA SER A 762 -15.49 -19.19 -8.80
C SER A 762 -14.66 -19.88 -9.88
N VAL A 763 -13.33 -19.87 -9.75
CA VAL A 763 -12.41 -20.37 -10.80
C VAL A 763 -12.45 -21.90 -10.86
N ARG A 764 -12.81 -22.44 -12.02
CA ARG A 764 -12.81 -23.87 -12.32
C ARG A 764 -11.88 -24.14 -13.50
N ARG A 765 -10.91 -25.03 -13.29
CA ARG A 765 -10.00 -25.54 -14.33
C ARG A 765 -10.56 -26.84 -14.90
N GLU A 766 -10.58 -26.96 -16.22
CA GLU A 766 -10.99 -28.17 -16.94
C GLU A 766 -9.94 -28.48 -18.02
N ARG A 767 -9.28 -29.65 -17.94
CA ARG A 767 -8.32 -30.11 -18.95
C ARG A 767 -9.05 -30.64 -20.17
N LEU A 768 -8.56 -30.30 -21.35
CA LEU A 768 -9.07 -30.85 -22.60
C LEU A 768 -8.18 -32.01 -23.04
N PHE A 769 -8.79 -33.19 -23.20
CA PHE A 769 -8.09 -34.38 -23.65
C PHE A 769 -8.33 -34.56 -25.14
N VAL A 770 -7.24 -34.56 -25.92
CA VAL A 770 -7.28 -34.65 -27.37
C VAL A 770 -6.54 -35.91 -27.83
N CYS A 771 -7.08 -36.59 -28.83
CA CYS A 771 -6.44 -37.74 -29.44
C CYS A 771 -5.14 -37.33 -30.15
N PRO A 772 -3.98 -37.93 -29.84
CA PRO A 772 -2.72 -37.59 -30.48
C PRO A 772 -2.64 -38.00 -31.96
N LYS A 773 -3.57 -38.87 -32.42
CA LYS A 773 -3.59 -39.38 -33.79
C LYS A 773 -4.52 -38.61 -34.72
N CYS A 774 -5.73 -38.27 -34.27
CA CYS A 774 -6.78 -37.68 -35.10
C CYS A 774 -7.34 -36.36 -34.56
N ALA A 775 -6.73 -35.79 -33.52
CA ALA A 775 -7.18 -34.55 -32.87
C ALA A 775 -8.62 -34.58 -32.31
N TYR A 776 -9.25 -35.76 -32.23
CA TYR A 776 -10.57 -35.90 -31.60
C TYR A 776 -10.54 -35.47 -30.14
N ARG A 777 -11.40 -34.51 -29.79
CA ARG A 777 -11.59 -34.00 -28.43
C ARG A 777 -12.55 -34.91 -27.66
N VAL A 778 -12.09 -35.46 -26.54
CA VAL A 778 -12.91 -36.28 -25.66
C VAL A 778 -13.93 -35.39 -24.94
N ASP A 779 -15.19 -35.80 -24.93
CA ASP A 779 -16.25 -35.14 -24.16
C ASP A 779 -15.88 -35.11 -22.66
N PRO A 780 -15.84 -33.94 -22.01
CA PRO A 780 -15.47 -33.83 -20.60
C PRO A 780 -16.37 -34.64 -19.63
N ALA A 781 -17.64 -34.89 -20.00
CA ALA A 781 -18.53 -35.75 -19.24
C ALA A 781 -18.10 -37.23 -19.34
N VAL A 782 -17.54 -37.66 -20.47
CA VAL A 782 -16.95 -39.00 -20.62
C VAL A 782 -15.69 -39.12 -19.76
N VAL A 783 -14.83 -38.09 -19.79
CA VAL A 783 -13.61 -38.04 -18.96
C VAL A 783 -13.95 -38.14 -17.48
N ARG A 784 -14.87 -37.30 -16.96
CA ARG A 784 -15.31 -37.34 -15.55
C ARG A 784 -15.83 -38.71 -15.15
N ARG A 785 -16.77 -39.29 -15.92
CA ARG A 785 -17.31 -40.63 -15.63
C ARG A 785 -16.26 -41.73 -15.66
N ARG A 786 -15.22 -41.60 -16.50
CA ARG A 786 -14.10 -42.56 -16.57
C ARG A 786 -13.21 -42.45 -15.34
N LEU A 787 -12.83 -41.23 -14.97
CA LEU A 787 -12.02 -40.97 -13.78
C LEU A 787 -12.74 -41.37 -12.48
N GLU A 788 -14.04 -41.08 -12.34
CA GLU A 788 -14.87 -41.52 -11.21
C GLU A 788 -14.91 -43.06 -11.05
N ARG A 789 -14.71 -43.79 -12.15
CA ARG A 789 -14.64 -45.27 -12.17
C ARG A 789 -13.21 -45.79 -12.02
N GLY A 790 -12.24 -44.92 -11.75
CA GLY A 790 -10.82 -45.27 -11.60
C GLY A 790 -10.09 -45.56 -12.91
N ALA A 791 -10.68 -45.24 -14.08
CA ALA A 791 -10.01 -45.43 -15.36
C ALA A 791 -9.04 -44.27 -15.64
N ILE A 792 -7.81 -44.60 -16.03
CA ILE A 792 -6.74 -43.64 -16.33
C ILE A 792 -6.60 -43.33 -17.83
N ASP A 793 -7.45 -43.92 -18.67
CA ASP A 793 -7.44 -43.74 -20.12
C ASP A 793 -8.82 -43.96 -20.78
N VAL A 794 -8.93 -43.54 -22.05
CA VAL A 794 -10.09 -43.80 -22.91
C VAL A 794 -9.64 -44.07 -24.34
N LEU A 795 -10.27 -45.04 -25.02
CA LEU A 795 -10.03 -45.25 -26.46
C LEU A 795 -10.65 -44.09 -27.24
N CYS A 796 -9.92 -43.54 -28.21
CA CYS A 796 -10.44 -42.51 -29.08
C CYS A 796 -11.72 -43.00 -29.78
N ALA A 797 -12.81 -42.26 -29.66
CA ALA A 797 -14.10 -42.65 -30.26
C ALA A 797 -14.14 -42.43 -31.79
N ASP A 798 -13.15 -41.75 -32.35
CA ASP A 798 -13.11 -41.36 -33.76
C ASP A 798 -12.15 -42.25 -34.55
N CYS A 799 -10.88 -42.32 -34.15
CA CYS A 799 -9.91 -43.19 -34.83
C CYS A 799 -9.88 -44.63 -34.32
N GLU A 800 -10.51 -44.92 -33.17
CA GLU A 800 -10.57 -46.23 -32.51
C GLU A 800 -9.22 -46.93 -32.23
N GLU A 801 -8.10 -46.28 -32.52
CA GLU A 801 -6.77 -46.87 -32.46
C GLU A 801 -5.93 -46.32 -31.30
N ALA A 802 -6.06 -45.03 -31.00
CA ALA A 802 -5.26 -44.37 -29.96
C ALA A 802 -5.95 -44.44 -28.60
N ARG A 803 -5.19 -44.80 -27.56
CA ARG A 803 -5.61 -44.64 -26.15
C ARG A 803 -5.16 -43.28 -25.66
N ILE A 804 -6.11 -42.51 -25.12
CA ILE A 804 -5.94 -41.16 -24.60
C ILE A 804 -5.81 -41.28 -23.09
N LEU A 805 -4.63 -40.94 -22.54
CA LEU A 805 -4.40 -40.94 -21.10
C LEU A 805 -5.19 -39.78 -20.45
N LEU A 806 -5.97 -40.08 -19.42
CA LEU A 806 -6.82 -39.14 -18.67
C LEU A 806 -6.18 -38.65 -17.36
N LEU A 807 -4.90 -38.94 -17.14
CA LEU A 807 -4.19 -38.52 -15.93
C LEU A 807 -4.00 -37.01 -15.94
N ASP A 808 -4.62 -36.31 -14.98
CA ASP A 808 -4.26 -34.94 -14.66
C ASP A 808 -2.87 -34.95 -14.03
N ARG A 809 -1.95 -34.15 -14.58
CA ARG A 809 -0.54 -34.13 -14.19
C ARG A 809 -0.33 -33.31 -12.91
N GLU A 810 -1.09 -33.60 -11.86
CA GLU A 810 -1.01 -32.85 -10.60
C GLU A 810 0.10 -33.34 -9.66
N GLU A 811 0.91 -34.32 -10.06
CA GLU A 811 2.04 -34.80 -9.26
C GLU A 811 3.34 -34.83 -10.08
N ARG A 812 4.01 -33.69 -10.20
CA ARG A 812 5.48 -33.60 -10.26
C ARG A 812 5.94 -32.15 -10.17
N LEU A 813 6.69 -31.88 -9.11
CA LEU A 813 7.41 -30.64 -8.78
C LEU A 813 6.50 -29.43 -8.50
N THR A 814 6.32 -29.14 -7.22
CA THR A 814 5.84 -27.86 -6.68
C THR A 814 6.73 -26.71 -7.15
N HIS A 815 6.43 -26.11 -8.31
CA HIS A 815 7.12 -24.95 -8.88
C HIS A 815 6.51 -23.61 -8.42
N ALA A 816 5.93 -23.54 -7.21
CA ALA A 816 5.48 -22.27 -6.64
C ALA A 816 6.57 -21.19 -6.68
N ALA A 817 7.85 -21.57 -6.69
CA ALA A 817 8.98 -20.68 -6.93
C ALA A 817 8.96 -19.99 -8.30
N ALA A 818 8.70 -20.71 -9.38
CA ALA A 818 8.77 -20.16 -10.73
C ALA A 818 7.61 -19.18 -11.02
N VAL A 819 6.39 -19.47 -10.54
CA VAL A 819 5.28 -18.49 -10.63
C VAL A 819 5.53 -17.25 -9.77
N ARG A 820 6.23 -17.38 -8.64
CA ARG A 820 6.69 -16.23 -7.86
C ARG A 820 7.68 -15.37 -8.64
N ASP A 821 8.67 -15.99 -9.30
CA ASP A 821 9.66 -15.28 -10.10
C ASP A 821 9.02 -14.56 -11.30
N MET A 822 8.04 -15.20 -11.95
CA MET A 822 7.26 -14.56 -13.01
C MET A 822 6.48 -13.35 -12.51
N ASN A 823 5.84 -13.44 -11.34
CA ASN A 823 5.15 -12.30 -10.74
C ASN A 823 6.11 -11.16 -10.37
N ALA A 824 7.24 -11.47 -9.74
CA ALA A 824 8.27 -10.49 -9.41
C ALA A 824 8.82 -9.79 -10.66
N SER A 825 9.03 -10.54 -11.75
CA SER A 825 9.42 -9.96 -13.05
C SER A 825 8.35 -9.02 -13.62
N ALA A 826 7.08 -9.40 -13.56
CA ALA A 826 5.98 -8.56 -14.04
C ALA A 826 5.84 -7.27 -13.20
N ASP A 827 5.98 -7.38 -11.88
CA ASP A 827 5.93 -6.24 -10.95
C ASP A 827 7.13 -5.31 -11.13
N ALA A 828 8.34 -5.84 -11.37
CA ALA A 828 9.51 -5.04 -11.72
C ALA A 828 9.33 -4.30 -13.06
N GLY A 829 8.76 -4.97 -14.07
CA GLY A 829 8.42 -4.32 -15.35
C GLY A 829 7.38 -3.21 -15.20
N ARG A 830 6.41 -3.37 -14.29
CA ARG A 830 5.46 -2.32 -13.92
C ARG A 830 6.16 -1.13 -13.29
N GLU A 831 7.00 -1.37 -12.29
CA GLU A 831 7.70 -0.32 -11.55
C GLU A 831 8.62 0.48 -12.48
N ALA A 832 9.33 -0.17 -13.41
CA ALA A 832 10.14 0.50 -14.42
C ALA A 832 9.31 1.45 -15.31
N ALA A 833 8.11 1.02 -15.73
CA ALA A 833 7.20 1.85 -16.49
C ALA A 833 6.67 3.04 -15.64
N VAL A 834 6.29 2.81 -14.40
CA VAL A 834 5.86 3.88 -13.47
C VAL A 834 6.99 4.88 -13.24
N ASN A 835 8.21 4.41 -12.99
CA ASN A 835 9.40 5.25 -12.78
C ASN A 835 9.71 6.11 -14.00
N THR A 836 9.54 5.57 -15.21
CA THR A 836 9.71 6.36 -16.45
C THR A 836 8.73 7.54 -16.50
N ALA A 837 7.46 7.32 -16.15
CA ALA A 837 6.46 8.41 -16.09
C ALA A 837 6.81 9.43 -14.99
N ARG A 838 7.16 8.94 -13.79
CA ARG A 838 7.57 9.76 -12.64
C ARG A 838 8.75 10.66 -12.99
N ILE A 839 9.79 10.11 -13.62
CA ILE A 839 10.98 10.87 -14.03
C ILE A 839 10.61 11.98 -15.01
N ARG A 840 9.75 11.71 -16.01
CA ARG A 840 9.27 12.76 -16.93
C ARG A 840 8.56 13.89 -16.19
N GLY A 841 7.76 13.56 -15.17
CA GLY A 841 7.12 14.53 -14.30
C GLY A 841 8.14 15.38 -13.55
N LYS A 842 9.13 14.73 -12.92
CA LYS A 842 10.23 15.41 -12.22
C LYS A 842 11.05 16.31 -13.14
N GLU A 843 11.32 15.88 -14.37
CA GLU A 843 12.01 16.71 -15.38
C GLU A 843 11.18 17.94 -15.76
N ALA A 844 9.87 17.76 -15.99
CA ALA A 844 8.96 18.84 -16.33
C ALA A 844 8.85 19.90 -15.22
N THR A 845 8.99 19.50 -13.96
CA THR A 845 8.92 20.39 -12.80
C THR A 845 10.30 20.81 -12.27
N GLN A 846 11.40 20.31 -12.85
CA GLN A 846 12.76 20.44 -12.31
C GLN A 846 12.85 20.03 -10.81
N ASP A 847 12.15 18.95 -10.45
CA ASP A 847 12.10 18.40 -9.09
C ASP A 847 13.18 17.31 -8.91
N TYR A 848 14.40 17.77 -8.65
CA TYR A 848 15.55 16.89 -8.42
C TYR A 848 15.52 16.33 -6.99
N ASP A 849 15.69 15.03 -6.85
CA ASP A 849 15.71 14.37 -5.54
C ASP A 849 17.07 14.51 -4.85
N VAL A 850 18.14 14.39 -5.64
CA VAL A 850 19.51 14.32 -5.17
C VAL A 850 20.46 15.20 -5.98
N PHE A 851 21.32 15.93 -5.29
CA PHE A 851 22.46 16.63 -5.88
C PHE A 851 23.67 15.70 -5.93
N LEU A 852 24.27 15.48 -7.10
CA LEU A 852 25.48 14.67 -7.23
C LEU A 852 26.71 15.58 -7.33
N SER A 853 27.56 15.51 -6.31
CA SER A 853 28.86 16.21 -6.27
C SER A 853 29.97 15.21 -6.56
N TYR A 854 30.70 15.39 -7.65
CA TYR A 854 31.73 14.45 -8.10
C TYR A 854 32.93 15.15 -8.76
N ASN A 855 34.06 14.45 -8.81
CA ASN A 855 35.19 14.88 -9.63
C ASN A 855 34.90 14.59 -11.10
N THR A 856 35.08 15.56 -12.00
CA THR A 856 34.79 15.40 -13.44
C THR A 856 35.51 14.22 -14.09
N ALA A 857 36.65 13.79 -13.55
CA ALA A 857 37.37 12.60 -14.01
C ALA A 857 36.61 11.28 -13.73
N ASP A 858 35.73 11.28 -12.72
CA ASP A 858 34.92 10.12 -12.29
C ASP A 858 33.53 10.10 -12.96
N HIS A 859 33.26 11.00 -13.92
CA HIS A 859 31.94 11.17 -14.55
C HIS A 859 31.33 9.86 -15.07
N GLY A 860 32.13 8.99 -15.70
CA GLY A 860 31.63 7.74 -16.27
C GLY A 860 30.95 6.84 -15.23
N ALA A 861 31.59 6.66 -14.06
CA ALA A 861 31.05 5.84 -12.97
C ALA A 861 29.82 6.49 -12.33
N VAL A 862 29.83 7.82 -12.18
CA VAL A 862 28.71 8.57 -11.58
C VAL A 862 27.51 8.58 -12.52
N ALA A 863 27.72 8.69 -13.84
CA ALA A 863 26.67 8.64 -14.85
C ALA A 863 25.98 7.26 -14.88
N GLU A 864 26.73 6.17 -14.70
CA GLU A 864 26.15 4.82 -14.57
C GLU A 864 25.26 4.70 -13.32
N ILE A 865 25.75 5.19 -12.17
CA ILE A 865 24.96 5.20 -10.93
C ILE A 865 23.72 6.08 -11.08
N ALA A 866 23.83 7.24 -11.71
CA ALA A 866 22.71 8.12 -11.96
C ALA A 866 21.68 7.52 -12.94
N GLY A 867 22.13 6.74 -13.94
CA GLY A 867 21.25 5.93 -14.79
C GLY A 867 20.44 4.93 -13.97
N ARG A 868 21.10 4.20 -13.06
CA ARG A 868 20.42 3.28 -12.14
C ARG A 868 19.45 3.99 -11.19
N LEU A 869 19.81 5.19 -10.71
CA LEU A 869 18.91 6.03 -9.89
C LEU A 869 17.68 6.45 -10.70
N ARG A 870 17.86 6.86 -11.96
CA ARG A 870 16.75 7.18 -12.87
C ARG A 870 15.83 5.98 -13.07
N ASP A 871 16.37 4.79 -13.29
CA ASP A 871 15.59 3.55 -13.43
C ASP A 871 14.79 3.23 -12.15
N ALA A 872 15.32 3.61 -10.99
CA ALA A 872 14.65 3.55 -9.68
C ALA A 872 13.69 4.74 -9.40
N GLY A 873 13.46 5.63 -10.37
CA GLY A 873 12.53 6.76 -10.24
C GLY A 873 13.10 7.97 -9.47
N VAL A 874 14.42 8.04 -9.29
CA VAL A 874 15.14 9.14 -8.65
C VAL A 874 15.81 10.02 -9.70
N LEU A 875 15.44 11.30 -9.76
CA LEU A 875 16.03 12.28 -10.65
C LEU A 875 17.21 12.97 -9.95
N ALA A 876 18.38 12.87 -10.56
CA ALA A 876 19.62 13.45 -10.06
C ALA A 876 19.97 14.74 -10.81
N TRP A 877 20.53 15.72 -10.09
CA TRP A 877 21.10 16.94 -10.67
C TRP A 877 22.63 16.86 -10.71
N PHE A 878 23.22 17.18 -11.86
CA PHE A 878 24.65 17.11 -12.16
C PHE A 878 25.27 18.50 -12.31
N ALA A 879 26.21 18.86 -11.43
CA ALA A 879 27.19 19.91 -11.76
C ALA A 879 28.43 19.28 -12.40
N PRO A 880 28.95 19.79 -13.53
CA PRO A 880 28.51 20.98 -14.28
C PRO A 880 27.59 20.69 -15.50
N VAL A 881 27.13 19.45 -15.71
CA VAL A 881 26.40 19.04 -16.93
C VAL A 881 25.06 19.76 -17.08
N ASP A 882 24.34 19.99 -15.98
CA ASP A 882 23.01 20.61 -15.99
C ASP A 882 23.05 22.14 -15.86
N LEU A 883 24.25 22.73 -15.85
CA LEU A 883 24.40 24.19 -15.86
C LEU A 883 24.13 24.73 -17.26
N VAL A 884 23.11 25.58 -17.37
CA VAL A 884 22.81 26.31 -18.62
C VAL A 884 23.99 27.22 -18.98
N PRO A 885 24.58 27.12 -20.18
CA PRO A 885 25.65 28.00 -20.61
C PRO A 885 25.28 29.48 -20.47
N GLY A 886 26.12 30.25 -19.79
CA GLY A 886 25.89 31.69 -19.51
C GLY A 886 25.14 32.00 -18.21
N ALA A 887 24.62 31.00 -17.48
CA ALA A 887 24.02 31.20 -16.18
C ALA A 887 25.06 31.57 -15.10
N ARG A 888 24.63 32.33 -14.07
CA ARG A 888 25.45 32.57 -12.87
C ARG A 888 25.54 31.28 -12.05
N TRP A 889 26.51 30.44 -12.39
CA TRP A 889 26.66 29.08 -11.88
C TRP A 889 26.55 28.92 -10.34
N ARG A 890 27.10 29.86 -9.54
CA ARG A 890 26.96 29.83 -8.06
C ARG A 890 25.52 29.99 -7.59
N GLY A 891 24.78 30.92 -8.17
CA GLY A 891 23.37 31.14 -7.79
C GLY A 891 22.50 29.95 -8.16
N GLU A 892 22.84 29.25 -9.25
CA GLU A 892 22.14 28.03 -9.66
C GLU A 892 22.45 26.85 -8.72
N LEU A 893 23.72 26.67 -8.32
CA LEU A 893 24.10 25.69 -7.31
C LEU A 893 23.36 25.90 -5.99
N GLU A 894 23.36 27.12 -5.46
CA GLU A 894 22.63 27.45 -4.22
C GLU A 894 21.13 27.22 -4.37
N ARG A 895 20.55 27.55 -5.53
CA ARG A 895 19.13 27.32 -5.81
C ARG A 895 18.78 25.83 -5.82
N GLN A 896 19.58 24.99 -6.46
CA GLN A 896 19.32 23.55 -6.55
C GLN A 896 19.59 22.85 -5.22
N ILE A 897 20.72 23.16 -4.58
CA ILE A 897 21.03 22.66 -3.24
C ILE A 897 19.94 23.08 -2.24
N GLY A 898 19.32 24.24 -2.39
CA GLY A 898 18.19 24.67 -1.56
C GLY A 898 16.90 23.88 -1.75
N ARG A 899 16.76 23.10 -2.84
CA ARG A 899 15.54 22.37 -3.22
C ARG A 899 15.63 20.86 -3.03
N VAL A 900 16.79 20.26 -3.29
CA VAL A 900 16.98 18.80 -3.21
C VAL A 900 16.79 18.26 -1.79
N ARG A 901 16.47 16.98 -1.65
CA ARG A 901 16.31 16.33 -0.32
C ARG A 901 17.59 15.67 0.17
N ALA A 902 18.46 15.29 -0.76
CA ALA A 902 19.75 14.69 -0.46
C ALA A 902 20.90 15.29 -1.29
N GLY A 903 22.11 15.21 -0.76
CA GLY A 903 23.36 15.47 -1.48
C GLY A 903 24.28 14.27 -1.41
N ALA A 904 24.63 13.69 -2.56
CA ALA A 904 25.56 12.57 -2.67
C ALA A 904 26.94 13.09 -3.11
N ILE A 905 27.97 12.81 -2.31
CA ILE A 905 29.33 13.29 -2.55
C ILE A 905 30.22 12.11 -2.90
N PHE A 906 30.60 12.00 -4.18
CA PHE A 906 31.36 10.89 -4.73
C PHE A 906 32.86 11.06 -4.52
N LEU A 907 33.46 10.05 -3.91
CA LEU A 907 34.89 9.94 -3.63
C LEU A 907 35.46 8.84 -4.52
N GLY A 908 36.06 9.25 -5.64
CA GLY A 908 36.68 8.34 -6.61
C GLY A 908 38.21 8.32 -6.57
N PRO A 909 38.85 7.51 -7.44
CA PRO A 909 40.31 7.36 -7.51
C PRO A 909 41.08 8.69 -7.62
N HIS A 910 40.42 9.72 -8.16
CA HIS A 910 41.01 11.03 -8.39
C HIS A 910 40.83 12.02 -7.21
N GLY A 911 40.21 11.58 -6.11
CA GLY A 911 39.97 12.40 -4.92
C GLY A 911 39.00 13.56 -5.16
N LEU A 912 38.85 14.44 -4.16
CA LEU A 912 37.95 15.59 -4.27
C LEU A 912 38.46 16.61 -5.30
N GLY A 913 37.63 16.92 -6.29
CA GLY A 913 37.93 17.98 -7.27
C GLY A 913 37.99 19.37 -6.63
N MET A 914 38.63 20.33 -7.29
CA MET A 914 38.72 21.73 -6.78
C MET A 914 37.34 22.37 -6.61
N TRP A 915 36.41 22.10 -7.54
CA TRP A 915 35.04 22.61 -7.49
C TRP A 915 34.16 21.86 -6.49
N GLN A 916 34.39 20.56 -6.35
CA GLN A 916 33.66 19.68 -5.44
C GLN A 916 33.76 20.11 -3.98
N LYS A 917 34.91 20.68 -3.57
CA LYS A 917 35.09 21.20 -2.20
C LYS A 917 34.13 22.34 -1.86
N MET A 918 33.81 23.20 -2.83
CA MET A 918 32.87 24.29 -2.61
C MET A 918 31.42 23.78 -2.53
N GLU A 919 31.08 22.76 -3.32
CA GLU A 919 29.78 22.07 -3.25
C GLU A 919 29.61 21.34 -1.92
N GLU A 920 30.66 20.67 -1.44
CA GLU A 920 30.70 20.05 -0.11
C GLU A 920 30.39 21.09 0.98
N GLU A 921 31.08 22.24 0.96
CA GLU A 921 30.84 23.32 1.93
C GLU A 921 29.39 23.83 1.88
N LEU A 922 28.81 24.00 0.69
CA LEU A 922 27.41 24.43 0.53
C LEU A 922 26.42 23.39 1.06
N LEU A 923 26.62 22.11 0.72
CA LEU A 923 25.80 21.00 1.19
C LEU A 923 25.84 20.88 2.71
N VAL A 924 27.05 20.93 3.30
CA VAL A 924 27.24 20.88 4.76
C VAL A 924 26.56 22.06 5.45
N ASN A 925 26.71 23.28 4.90
CA ASN A 925 26.05 24.46 5.45
C ASN A 925 24.53 24.38 5.38
N GLU A 926 23.95 23.87 4.30
CA GLU A 926 22.50 23.70 4.18
C GLU A 926 21.98 22.58 5.07
N SER A 927 22.72 21.47 5.25
CA SER A 927 22.35 20.42 6.22
C SER A 927 22.31 20.89 7.67
N ALA A 928 23.01 21.98 8.01
CA ALA A 928 22.93 22.59 9.33
C ALA A 928 21.68 23.47 9.51
N ARG A 929 21.04 23.91 8.42
CA ARG A 929 19.86 24.80 8.44
C ARG A 929 18.54 24.07 8.28
N ARG A 930 18.52 22.99 7.49
CA ARG A 930 17.35 22.17 7.20
C ARG A 930 17.71 20.69 7.24
N ASP A 931 16.70 19.83 7.24
CA ASP A 931 16.87 18.38 7.18
C ASP A 931 17.30 17.93 5.76
N LEU A 932 18.53 18.26 5.36
CA LEU A 932 19.17 17.83 4.12
C LEU A 932 20.12 16.68 4.43
N ARG A 933 19.90 15.52 3.81
CA ARG A 933 20.74 14.35 4.05
C ARG A 933 21.98 14.36 3.17
N ILE A 934 23.15 14.21 3.79
CA ILE A 934 24.43 14.10 3.07
C ILE A 934 24.87 12.64 3.05
N ILE A 935 25.24 12.16 1.86
CA ILE A 935 25.60 10.77 1.61
C ILE A 935 26.99 10.73 0.96
N PRO A 936 28.06 10.43 1.71
CA PRO A 936 29.35 10.13 1.11
C PRO A 936 29.26 8.84 0.28
N VAL A 937 29.75 8.83 -0.96
CA VAL A 937 29.74 7.66 -1.85
C VAL A 937 31.16 7.31 -2.23
N GLN A 938 31.66 6.13 -1.83
CA GLN A 938 33.03 5.71 -2.14
C GLN A 938 33.02 4.84 -3.40
N LEU A 939 33.63 5.32 -4.48
CA LEU A 939 33.70 4.58 -5.74
C LEU A 939 34.83 3.53 -5.74
N PRO A 940 34.74 2.51 -6.62
CA PRO A 940 35.85 1.59 -6.85
C PRO A 940 37.16 2.32 -7.14
N GLY A 941 38.24 1.95 -6.44
CA GLY A 941 39.56 2.56 -6.59
C GLY A 941 39.84 3.78 -5.71
N TYR A 942 38.90 4.22 -4.87
CA TYR A 942 39.19 5.21 -3.81
C TYR A 942 40.03 4.59 -2.68
N ALA A 943 41.31 4.97 -2.63
CA ALA A 943 42.28 4.48 -1.64
C ALA A 943 42.22 5.19 -0.28
N GLY A 944 41.42 6.26 -0.16
CA GLY A 944 41.32 7.07 1.06
C GLY A 944 40.28 6.55 2.07
N GLN A 945 40.28 7.16 3.26
CA GLN A 945 39.14 7.12 4.18
C GLN A 945 38.34 8.42 4.05
N VAL A 946 37.02 8.37 4.29
CA VAL A 946 36.21 9.57 4.40
C VAL A 946 36.75 10.39 5.58
N THR A 947 37.28 11.58 5.31
CA THR A 947 37.92 12.47 6.30
C THR A 947 37.19 13.82 6.35
N GLY A 948 37.48 14.66 7.35
CA GLY A 948 36.84 15.96 7.51
C GLY A 948 35.39 15.87 8.01
N PHE A 949 34.55 16.85 7.67
CA PHE A 949 33.13 16.90 8.06
C PHE A 949 32.37 15.68 7.55
N LEU A 950 32.72 15.16 6.37
CA LEU A 950 32.06 13.99 5.77
C LEU A 950 32.14 12.71 6.60
N SER A 951 33.13 12.60 7.51
CA SER A 951 33.25 11.47 8.43
C SER A 951 32.10 11.35 9.44
N GLN A 952 31.23 12.38 9.52
CA GLN A 952 30.06 12.41 10.39
C GLN A 952 28.85 11.66 9.81
N TRP A 953 28.84 11.36 8.50
CA TRP A 953 27.73 10.67 7.82
C TRP A 953 28.11 9.25 7.37
N HIS A 954 27.11 8.38 7.27
CA HIS A 954 27.30 7.01 6.77
C HIS A 954 27.51 7.00 5.26
N ALA A 955 28.59 6.35 4.83
CA ALA A 955 28.93 6.23 3.42
C ALA A 955 28.23 5.04 2.74
N ALA A 956 27.87 5.22 1.46
CA ALA A 956 27.59 4.12 0.54
C ALA A 956 28.91 3.69 -0.12
N ASP A 957 29.39 2.48 0.19
CA ASP A 957 30.72 2.02 -0.23
C ASP A 957 30.66 1.06 -1.41
N PHE A 958 30.81 1.59 -2.63
CA PHE A 958 30.81 0.82 -3.89
C PHE A 958 32.10 0.02 -4.11
N ARG A 959 33.08 0.06 -3.20
CA ARG A 959 34.27 -0.81 -3.25
C ARG A 959 33.96 -2.24 -2.81
N HIS A 960 32.84 -2.45 -2.10
CA HIS A 960 32.41 -3.74 -1.58
C HIS A 960 30.98 -4.04 -2.08
N GLY A 961 30.67 -5.32 -2.34
CA GLY A 961 29.37 -5.74 -2.85
C GLY A 961 28.32 -6.06 -1.78
N ASP A 962 28.72 -6.12 -0.51
CA ASP A 962 27.83 -6.48 0.62
C ASP A 962 28.10 -5.55 1.82
N PRO A 963 27.09 -4.83 2.35
CA PRO A 963 25.71 -4.72 1.83
C PRO A 963 25.65 -4.04 0.46
N ASP A 964 24.60 -4.29 -0.33
CA ASP A 964 24.44 -3.69 -1.67
C ASP A 964 24.57 -2.15 -1.59
N PRO A 965 25.66 -1.58 -2.13
CA PRO A 965 25.95 -0.15 -1.97
C PRO A 965 24.94 0.72 -2.71
N PHE A 966 24.31 0.22 -3.77
CA PHE A 966 23.29 0.96 -4.50
C PHE A 966 21.98 1.02 -3.72
N ALA A 967 21.54 -0.10 -3.15
CA ALA A 967 20.38 -0.11 -2.25
C ALA A 967 20.56 0.87 -1.07
N ARG A 968 21.77 0.95 -0.51
CA ARG A 968 22.12 1.90 0.56
C ARG A 968 22.07 3.36 0.11
N LEU A 969 22.56 3.66 -1.10
CA LEU A 969 22.47 4.99 -1.67
C LEU A 969 21.01 5.38 -1.92
N LEU A 970 20.22 4.48 -2.50
CA LEU A 970 18.80 4.70 -2.77
C LEU A 970 18.00 4.91 -1.48
N GLU A 971 18.24 4.08 -0.46
CA GLU A 971 17.67 4.22 0.89
C GLU A 971 18.00 5.60 1.47
N GLY A 972 19.26 6.02 1.37
CA GLY A 972 19.70 7.33 1.85
C GLY A 972 19.02 8.51 1.13
N ILE A 973 18.63 8.37 -0.14
CA ILE A 973 17.97 9.43 -0.90
C ILE A 973 16.46 9.47 -0.63
N THR A 974 15.83 8.31 -0.41
CA THR A 974 14.36 8.15 -0.39
C THR A 974 13.72 8.18 1.00
N GLN A 975 14.49 7.88 2.05
CA GLN A 975 14.12 8.08 3.46
C GLN A 975 14.52 9.48 3.93
#